data_AF-A0ABD0B915-F1
#
_entry.id   AF-A0ABD0B915-F1
#
_cell.length_a   1.000
_cell.length_b   1.000
_cell.length_c   1.000
_cell.angle_alpha   90.00
_cell.angle_beta   90.00
_cell.angle_gamma   90.00
#
_symmetry.space_group_name_H-M   'P 1'
#
loop_
_entity.id
_entity.type
_entity.pdbx_description
1 polymer ?
#
loop_
_entity_poly.entity_id
_entity_poly.type
_entity_poly.pdbx_seq_one_letter_code
_entity_poly.pdbx_strand_id
1 'polypeptide(L)'
;MRMRNFTIGVAMALATFYAQAADMKAEMGKKADEIYNGVSTNFDSTKKITDSMVSPIAGASDMTTLDGKTTFNGKAVCKGSAEYAKFLIQPQSNGDITLLNLFQDSNMDGAIDKTIAANWRMSAICSNGYMYCTNPDNAATCSSYKWTGNPFGRTLSSMTDLGGCYCINNKCGNSLVWRNLPQVVRDIGTGLAGALASANPWYTLSDVKIDGIQGTLVGGDSGTCVVGDTTGFVANTNIQTNSGYLNNPNKMNNDATAQTSVNQAYKTLKSGSVNAQESEEIRTCSVTRNVAIDEPKLTDIISFDGGEGDITQCGSDCLTLAIGRVGDNYLRGDSCTYYDYQSKFFVKDASRIKTATLVKTKFDDWIQLWAGSSVIYSAPYVWAGEGPIPGQCELNTEWEFSPNLDFKKFVNKNGPIVFRTRVAVGGEGEAYALLKITADTSCRPGNESIFNGCRAYEDDTSCTLVEESVDGVKTFIEGIKTGLTPLPQTTAIKGNFCSIPVTKPWFKKNRTYRCNRSLPLDLTKATERSKYIKENVSYNQFKDKQFQSGGKISYAQGPLYFDGLPSLPECTNVCKTRTVVKGAAMSSSGAVSGNQVSPSYNFYYHQCTTENKCPAGEGETVVKPCQCLDEFADAAAIMQIIRQAGQDMICSSGEAQSPGWSK
;
A
#
# COMPACT_ATOMS: atom_id res chain seq x y z
N MET A 1 -7.10 78.87 41.50
CA MET A 1 -7.20 79.18 40.05
C MET A 1 -6.89 77.98 39.13
N ARG A 2 -7.08 76.72 39.57
CA ARG A 2 -6.80 75.50 38.76
C ARG A 2 -8.04 74.70 38.32
N MET A 3 -9.25 75.08 38.74
CA MET A 3 -10.48 74.33 38.42
C MET A 3 -11.29 74.89 37.24
N ARG A 4 -10.94 76.05 36.67
CA ARG A 4 -11.72 76.71 35.61
C ARG A 4 -11.26 76.39 34.18
N ASN A 5 -10.03 75.91 34.02
CA ASN A 5 -9.47 75.55 32.69
C ASN A 5 -9.73 74.09 32.28
N PHE A 6 -10.20 73.24 33.20
CA PHE A 6 -10.47 71.83 32.88
C PHE A 6 -11.86 71.65 32.25
N THR A 7 -12.83 72.50 32.60
CA THR A 7 -14.22 72.37 32.14
C THR A 7 -14.44 72.84 30.70
N ILE A 8 -13.64 73.78 30.20
CA ILE A 8 -13.78 74.30 28.83
C ILE A 8 -13.14 73.34 27.80
N GLY A 9 -12.05 72.65 28.16
CA GLY A 9 -11.41 71.66 27.28
C GLY A 9 -12.24 70.39 27.06
N VAL A 10 -13.02 69.97 28.05
CA VAL A 10 -13.88 68.77 27.95
C VAL A 10 -15.10 69.02 27.06
N ALA A 11 -15.65 70.24 27.05
CA ALA A 11 -16.81 70.58 26.22
C ALA A 11 -16.50 70.65 24.72
N MET A 12 -15.32 71.15 24.33
CA MET A 12 -14.92 71.19 22.91
C MET A 12 -14.54 69.81 22.35
N ALA A 13 -13.97 68.92 23.18
CA ALA A 13 -13.68 67.56 22.76
C ALA A 13 -14.96 66.73 22.51
N LEU A 14 -15.99 66.87 23.36
CA LEU A 14 -17.27 66.15 23.18
C LEU A 14 -17.97 66.50 21.85
N ALA A 15 -17.97 67.77 21.44
CA ALA A 15 -18.68 68.20 20.22
C ALA A 15 -18.08 67.60 18.93
N THR A 16 -16.77 67.41 18.87
CA THR A 16 -16.09 66.76 17.74
C THR A 16 -16.33 65.24 17.68
N PHE A 17 -16.53 64.56 18.83
CA PHE A 17 -16.86 63.13 18.86
C PHE A 17 -18.31 62.84 18.41
N TYR A 18 -19.27 63.74 18.70
CA TYR A 18 -20.66 63.55 18.26
C TYR A 18 -20.84 63.72 16.74
N ALA A 19 -20.07 64.61 16.09
CA ALA A 19 -20.14 64.81 14.64
C ALA A 19 -19.57 63.62 13.85
N GLN A 20 -18.46 63.02 14.33
CA GLN A 20 -17.88 61.82 13.69
C GLN A 20 -18.71 60.55 13.93
N ALA A 21 -19.43 60.43 15.06
CA ALA A 21 -20.32 59.30 15.34
C ALA A 21 -21.61 59.31 14.50
N ALA A 22 -22.09 60.49 14.07
CA ALA A 22 -23.28 60.62 13.24
C ALA A 22 -23.02 60.18 11.77
N ASP A 23 -21.87 60.53 11.20
CA ASP A 23 -21.48 60.14 9.84
C ASP A 23 -21.25 58.63 9.72
N MET A 24 -20.60 58.01 10.71
CA MET A 24 -20.42 56.54 10.75
C MET A 24 -21.76 55.77 10.81
N LYS A 25 -22.78 56.33 11.48
CA LYS A 25 -24.10 55.71 11.60
C LYS A 25 -24.89 55.74 10.30
N ALA A 26 -24.75 56.81 9.51
CA ALA A 26 -25.37 56.93 8.19
C ALA A 26 -24.73 55.99 7.15
N GLU A 27 -23.42 55.77 7.24
CA GLU A 27 -22.67 54.89 6.34
C GLU A 27 -22.94 53.40 6.62
N MET A 28 -23.14 53.03 7.89
CA MET A 28 -23.56 51.67 8.27
C MET A 28 -25.00 51.33 7.83
N GLY A 29 -25.92 52.30 7.85
CA GLY A 29 -27.28 52.12 7.35
C GLY A 29 -27.30 51.80 5.85
N LYS A 30 -26.52 52.53 5.05
CA LYS A 30 -26.40 52.27 3.61
C LYS A 30 -25.84 50.88 3.30
N LYS A 31 -24.83 50.42 4.04
CA LYS A 31 -24.26 49.07 3.85
C LYS A 31 -25.23 47.96 4.25
N ALA A 32 -26.03 48.17 5.29
CA ALA A 32 -27.06 47.20 5.69
C ALA A 32 -28.18 47.11 4.64
N ASP A 33 -28.61 48.24 4.09
CA ASP A 33 -29.58 48.28 2.98
C ASP A 33 -29.03 47.65 1.71
N GLU A 34 -27.74 47.84 1.38
CA GLU A 34 -27.08 47.17 0.25
C GLU A 34 -27.07 45.64 0.42
N ILE A 35 -26.77 45.14 1.62
CA ILE A 35 -26.79 43.70 1.92
C ILE A 35 -28.21 43.15 1.87
N TYR A 36 -29.18 43.82 2.48
CA TYR A 36 -30.58 43.41 2.48
C TYR A 36 -31.16 43.38 1.06
N ASN A 37 -30.93 44.44 0.28
CA ASN A 37 -31.36 44.50 -1.11
C ASN A 37 -30.66 43.42 -1.96
N GLY A 38 -29.39 43.12 -1.70
CA GLY A 38 -28.67 42.03 -2.37
C GLY A 38 -29.27 40.64 -2.06
N VAL A 39 -29.66 40.38 -0.82
CA VAL A 39 -30.28 39.11 -0.40
C VAL A 39 -31.71 39.00 -0.90
N SER A 40 -32.54 40.03 -0.72
CA SER A 40 -33.93 40.04 -1.18
C SER A 40 -34.02 39.98 -2.71
N THR A 41 -33.15 40.68 -3.43
CA THR A 41 -33.18 40.67 -4.91
C THR A 41 -32.90 39.29 -5.47
N ASN A 42 -32.08 38.47 -4.81
CA ASN A 42 -31.64 37.18 -5.33
C ASN A 42 -32.39 35.97 -4.73
N PHE A 43 -32.99 36.10 -3.52
CA PHE A 43 -33.49 34.93 -2.76
C PHE A 43 -34.90 35.08 -2.16
N ASP A 44 -35.66 36.12 -2.50
CA ASP A 44 -37.01 36.36 -1.93
C ASP A 44 -38.14 35.45 -2.45
N SER A 45 -37.85 34.61 -3.45
CA SER A 45 -38.87 33.76 -4.09
C SER A 45 -38.24 32.52 -4.72
N THR A 46 -39.03 31.45 -4.83
CA THR A 46 -38.59 30.17 -5.40
C THR A 46 -37.96 30.33 -6.77
N LYS A 47 -38.54 31.17 -7.64
CA LYS A 47 -38.00 31.45 -8.98
C LYS A 47 -36.61 32.09 -8.92
N LYS A 48 -36.40 33.07 -8.02
CA LYS A 48 -35.11 33.77 -7.92
C LYS A 48 -34.04 32.90 -7.27
N ILE A 49 -34.43 32.02 -6.33
CA ILE A 49 -33.54 30.96 -5.82
C ILE A 49 -33.17 29.99 -6.94
N THR A 50 -34.13 29.60 -7.79
CA THR A 50 -33.87 28.75 -8.95
C THR A 50 -32.90 29.43 -9.91
N ASP A 51 -33.15 30.68 -10.29
CA ASP A 51 -32.32 31.40 -11.27
C ASP A 51 -30.92 31.79 -10.71
N SER A 52 -30.81 32.08 -9.41
CA SER A 52 -29.58 32.58 -8.77
C SER A 52 -28.71 31.48 -8.15
N MET A 53 -29.29 30.31 -7.82
CA MET A 53 -28.55 29.17 -7.25
C MET A 53 -28.72 27.91 -8.07
N VAL A 54 -29.95 27.44 -8.30
CA VAL A 54 -30.20 26.09 -8.83
C VAL A 54 -29.78 25.95 -10.31
N SER A 55 -30.15 26.89 -11.17
CA SER A 55 -29.81 26.91 -12.59
C SER A 55 -28.31 27.08 -12.83
N PRO A 56 -27.59 27.97 -12.11
CA PRO A 56 -26.14 28.02 -12.16
C PRO A 56 -25.46 26.73 -11.70
N ILE A 57 -25.94 26.13 -10.60
CA ILE A 57 -25.44 24.85 -10.07
C ILE A 57 -25.63 23.71 -11.08
N ALA A 58 -26.76 23.70 -11.79
CA ALA A 58 -27.09 22.73 -12.85
C ALA A 58 -26.44 23.04 -14.22
N GLY A 59 -25.59 24.07 -14.30
CA GLY A 59 -24.75 24.33 -15.47
C GLY A 59 -25.34 25.28 -16.52
N ALA A 60 -26.55 25.80 -16.30
CA ALA A 60 -27.28 26.64 -17.26
C ALA A 60 -26.81 28.12 -17.29
N SER A 61 -26.17 28.61 -16.22
CA SER A 61 -25.67 29.99 -16.09
C SER A 61 -24.51 30.08 -15.08
N ASP A 62 -23.87 31.24 -14.93
CA ASP A 62 -22.88 31.50 -13.87
C ASP A 62 -23.56 32.04 -12.60
N MET A 63 -22.97 31.79 -11.43
CA MET A 63 -23.44 32.36 -10.16
C MET A 63 -23.00 33.82 -10.05
N THR A 64 -23.78 34.63 -9.35
CA THR A 64 -23.44 36.03 -9.09
C THR A 64 -23.38 36.27 -7.58
N THR A 65 -22.43 37.09 -7.12
CA THR A 65 -22.33 37.52 -5.73
C THR A 65 -23.58 38.28 -5.29
N LEU A 66 -23.84 38.30 -3.98
CA LEU A 66 -25.03 38.93 -3.38
C LEU A 66 -25.19 40.41 -3.75
N ASP A 67 -24.09 41.11 -4.00
CA ASP A 67 -24.08 42.50 -4.44
C ASP A 67 -24.26 42.67 -5.96
N GLY A 68 -24.40 41.59 -6.73
CA GLY A 68 -24.59 41.58 -8.17
C GLY A 68 -23.34 41.94 -8.99
N LYS A 69 -22.21 42.22 -8.34
CA LYS A 69 -21.03 42.84 -8.98
C LYS A 69 -20.03 41.83 -9.54
N THR A 70 -20.06 40.60 -9.04
CA THR A 70 -19.07 39.57 -9.39
C THR A 70 -19.78 38.32 -9.85
N THR A 71 -19.51 37.90 -11.08
CA THR A 71 -19.97 36.61 -11.61
C THR A 71 -18.86 35.59 -11.47
N PHE A 72 -19.19 34.40 -11.00
CA PHE A 72 -18.25 33.28 -10.88
C PHE A 72 -18.93 31.99 -11.31
N ASN A 73 -18.13 31.04 -11.79
CA ASN A 73 -18.63 29.74 -12.20
C ASN A 73 -19.01 28.91 -10.97
N GLY A 74 -20.32 28.85 -10.67
CA GLY A 74 -20.86 28.06 -9.56
C GLY A 74 -21.39 26.69 -9.99
N LYS A 75 -20.97 26.19 -11.16
CA LYS A 75 -21.45 24.91 -11.68
C LYS A 75 -20.99 23.79 -10.76
N ALA A 76 -21.94 23.01 -10.25
CA ALA A 76 -21.67 21.73 -9.59
C ALA A 76 -21.85 20.56 -10.57
N VAL A 77 -21.77 20.83 -11.87
CA VAL A 77 -21.82 19.82 -12.93
C VAL A 77 -20.40 19.38 -13.25
N CYS A 78 -20.11 18.13 -12.92
CA CYS A 78 -18.90 17.40 -13.30
C CYS A 78 -18.72 17.54 -14.83
N LYS A 79 -17.50 17.84 -15.32
CA LYS A 79 -17.17 18.16 -16.74
C LYS A 79 -18.36 17.92 -17.69
N GLY A 80 -19.07 19.00 -18.02
CA GLY A 80 -20.43 18.96 -18.54
C GLY A 80 -20.71 17.84 -19.55
N SER A 81 -21.73 17.03 -19.25
CA SER A 81 -22.55 16.27 -20.22
C SER A 81 -21.80 15.82 -21.49
N ALA A 82 -20.80 14.96 -21.34
CA ALA A 82 -20.12 14.34 -22.47
C ALA A 82 -20.98 13.19 -23.02
N GLU A 83 -21.07 13.09 -24.34
CA GLU A 83 -21.74 11.99 -25.03
C GLU A 83 -20.83 10.75 -24.96
N TYR A 84 -21.10 9.82 -24.04
CA TYR A 84 -20.23 8.66 -23.81
C TYR A 84 -20.67 7.41 -24.58
N ALA A 85 -21.87 7.41 -25.16
CA ALA A 85 -22.33 6.33 -26.00
C ALA A 85 -23.44 6.75 -26.98
N LYS A 86 -23.51 6.08 -28.13
CA LYS A 86 -24.56 6.27 -29.15
C LYS A 86 -25.03 4.94 -29.67
N PHE A 87 -26.28 4.85 -30.08
CA PHE A 87 -26.80 3.66 -30.72
C PHE A 87 -27.84 4.00 -31.79
N LEU A 88 -27.94 3.14 -32.78
CA LEU A 88 -28.85 3.29 -33.91
C LEU A 88 -29.77 2.08 -34.02
N ILE A 89 -31.07 2.32 -34.07
CA ILE A 89 -32.08 1.29 -34.26
C ILE A 89 -32.75 1.37 -35.64
N GLN A 90 -33.27 0.24 -36.13
CA GLN A 90 -34.02 0.16 -37.38
C GLN A 90 -35.30 -0.65 -37.17
N PRO A 91 -36.48 0.01 -37.09
CA PRO A 91 -37.77 -0.67 -37.09
C PRO A 91 -37.96 -1.50 -38.36
N GLN A 92 -38.54 -2.68 -38.21
CA GLN A 92 -38.83 -3.62 -39.29
C GLN A 92 -40.34 -3.64 -39.61
N SER A 93 -40.70 -4.12 -40.79
CA SER A 93 -42.10 -4.19 -41.24
C SER A 93 -42.97 -5.11 -40.38
N ASN A 94 -42.37 -6.09 -39.69
CA ASN A 94 -43.04 -7.00 -38.76
C ASN A 94 -43.23 -6.41 -37.34
N GLY A 95 -42.81 -5.17 -37.10
CA GLY A 95 -42.90 -4.49 -35.81
C GLY A 95 -41.71 -4.75 -34.87
N ASP A 96 -40.76 -5.61 -35.25
CA ASP A 96 -39.51 -5.77 -34.50
C ASP A 96 -38.56 -4.59 -34.72
N ILE A 97 -37.54 -4.49 -33.88
CA ILE A 97 -36.44 -3.52 -34.03
C ILE A 97 -35.13 -4.26 -34.23
N THR A 98 -34.26 -3.74 -35.08
CA THR A 98 -32.86 -4.15 -35.15
C THR A 98 -31.95 -3.06 -34.59
N LEU A 99 -31.16 -3.36 -33.57
CA LEU A 99 -30.06 -2.50 -33.12
C LEU A 99 -28.88 -2.70 -34.07
N LEU A 100 -28.57 -1.70 -34.88
CA LEU A 100 -27.56 -1.78 -35.93
C LEU A 100 -26.16 -1.64 -35.35
N ASN A 101 -25.91 -0.50 -34.69
CA ASN A 101 -24.59 -0.13 -34.19
C ASN A 101 -24.69 0.43 -32.77
N LEU A 102 -23.65 0.14 -31.99
CA LEU A 102 -23.36 0.72 -30.70
C LEU A 102 -21.99 1.39 -30.76
N PHE A 103 -21.92 2.62 -30.29
CA PHE A 103 -20.70 3.41 -30.19
C PHE A 103 -20.47 3.71 -28.72
N GLN A 104 -19.24 3.56 -28.25
CA GLN A 104 -18.86 3.80 -26.87
C GLN A 104 -17.55 4.59 -26.84
N ASP A 105 -17.51 5.58 -25.98
CA ASP A 105 -16.30 6.25 -25.50
C ASP A 105 -15.97 5.62 -24.14
N SER A 106 -14.93 4.79 -24.12
CA SER A 106 -14.60 3.92 -22.99
C SER A 106 -13.80 4.64 -21.89
N ASN A 107 -13.21 5.79 -22.20
CA ASN A 107 -12.39 6.61 -21.30
C ASN A 107 -13.01 8.00 -21.01
N MET A 108 -14.19 8.29 -21.58
CA MET A 108 -14.96 9.53 -21.43
C MET A 108 -14.15 10.78 -21.78
N ASP A 109 -13.26 10.67 -22.76
CA ASP A 109 -12.43 11.79 -23.24
C ASP A 109 -13.15 12.67 -24.28
N GLY A 110 -14.38 12.28 -24.67
CA GLY A 110 -15.21 12.95 -25.66
C GLY A 110 -15.04 12.38 -27.08
N ALA A 111 -14.17 11.39 -27.28
CA ALA A 111 -14.00 10.68 -28.54
C ALA A 111 -14.48 9.21 -28.43
N ILE A 112 -15.28 8.79 -29.41
CA ILE A 112 -15.72 7.38 -29.50
C ILE A 112 -14.51 6.51 -29.86
N ASP A 113 -14.16 5.56 -28.98
CA ASP A 113 -13.04 4.64 -29.17
C ASP A 113 -13.46 3.19 -29.49
N LYS A 114 -14.73 2.86 -29.29
CA LYS A 114 -15.32 1.54 -29.57
C LYS A 114 -16.54 1.65 -30.45
N THR A 115 -16.59 0.81 -31.48
CA THR A 115 -17.77 0.62 -32.35
C THR A 115 -18.09 -0.86 -32.44
N ILE A 116 -19.36 -1.21 -32.23
CA ILE A 116 -19.87 -2.57 -32.22
C ILE A 116 -21.01 -2.67 -33.23
N ALA A 117 -20.81 -3.47 -34.27
CA ALA A 117 -21.86 -3.81 -35.24
C ALA A 117 -22.75 -4.92 -34.67
N ALA A 118 -23.79 -4.52 -33.94
CA ALA A 118 -24.64 -5.42 -33.17
C ALA A 118 -25.52 -6.30 -34.09
N ASN A 119 -26.32 -5.70 -34.97
CA ASN A 119 -27.37 -6.37 -35.75
C ASN A 119 -28.32 -7.23 -34.89
N TRP A 120 -28.68 -6.74 -33.71
CA TRP A 120 -29.50 -7.49 -32.75
C TRP A 120 -30.98 -7.21 -32.97
N ARG A 121 -31.76 -8.26 -33.26
CA ARG A 121 -33.20 -8.19 -33.43
C ARG A 121 -33.93 -8.28 -32.09
N MET A 122 -35.00 -7.52 -31.94
CA MET A 122 -35.75 -7.38 -30.68
C MET A 122 -37.25 -7.36 -30.98
N SER A 123 -37.99 -8.24 -30.31
CA SER A 123 -39.45 -8.34 -30.38
C SER A 123 -40.14 -7.81 -29.11
N ALA A 124 -39.40 -7.72 -28.01
CA ALA A 124 -39.82 -7.08 -26.75
C ALA A 124 -38.62 -6.38 -26.08
N ILE A 125 -38.88 -5.28 -25.39
CA ILE A 125 -37.88 -4.45 -24.68
C ILE A 125 -38.10 -4.57 -23.18
N CYS A 126 -37.02 -4.68 -22.41
CA CYS A 126 -37.03 -4.79 -20.95
C CYS A 126 -36.10 -3.73 -20.35
N SER A 127 -36.27 -3.40 -19.07
CA SER A 127 -35.49 -2.35 -18.40
C SER A 127 -33.99 -2.65 -18.32
N ASN A 128 -33.59 -3.93 -18.37
CA ASN A 128 -32.20 -4.39 -18.29
C ASN A 128 -31.82 -5.35 -19.43
N GLY A 129 -32.63 -5.47 -20.48
CA GLY A 129 -32.40 -6.41 -21.57
C GLY A 129 -33.48 -6.35 -22.67
N TYR A 130 -33.59 -7.42 -23.44
CA TYR A 130 -34.62 -7.56 -24.48
C TYR A 130 -34.91 -9.04 -24.78
N MET A 131 -35.98 -9.30 -25.53
CA MET A 131 -36.31 -10.64 -26.03
C MET A 131 -36.42 -10.63 -27.55
N TYR A 132 -36.05 -11.74 -28.18
CA TYR A 132 -36.22 -11.98 -29.60
C TYR A 132 -36.95 -13.29 -29.85
N CYS A 133 -37.99 -13.26 -30.67
CA CYS A 133 -38.76 -14.44 -31.04
C CYS A 133 -38.63 -14.71 -32.54
N THR A 134 -38.26 -15.93 -32.91
CA THR A 134 -38.20 -16.31 -34.34
C THR A 134 -39.62 -16.45 -34.92
N ASN A 135 -40.57 -16.90 -34.11
CA ASN A 135 -41.98 -16.92 -34.43
C ASN A 135 -42.78 -16.14 -33.37
N PRO A 136 -43.41 -15.02 -33.72
CA PRO A 136 -44.15 -14.19 -32.77
C PRO A 136 -45.45 -14.85 -32.25
N ASP A 137 -45.92 -15.93 -32.88
CA ASP A 137 -47.08 -16.74 -32.43
C ASP A 137 -46.69 -17.88 -31.48
N ASN A 138 -45.39 -18.10 -31.23
CA ASN A 138 -44.92 -19.18 -30.37
C ASN A 138 -43.87 -18.68 -29.38
N ALA A 139 -44.30 -18.50 -28.13
CA ALA A 139 -43.45 -18.06 -27.02
C ALA A 139 -42.23 -18.99 -26.77
N ALA A 140 -42.31 -20.27 -27.15
CA ALA A 140 -41.19 -21.21 -27.02
C ALA A 140 -40.03 -20.90 -28.01
N THR A 141 -40.26 -20.05 -29.00
CA THR A 141 -39.21 -19.62 -29.95
C THR A 141 -38.50 -18.33 -29.53
N CYS A 142 -38.81 -17.83 -28.33
CA CYS A 142 -38.25 -16.60 -27.78
C CYS A 142 -36.98 -16.87 -26.97
N SER A 143 -35.95 -16.06 -27.20
CA SER A 143 -34.72 -16.03 -26.40
C SER A 143 -34.57 -14.69 -25.70
N SER A 144 -34.20 -14.74 -24.42
CA SER A 144 -34.04 -13.59 -23.54
C SER A 144 -32.57 -13.21 -23.40
N TYR A 145 -32.27 -11.92 -23.49
CA TYR A 145 -30.91 -11.39 -23.45
C TYR A 145 -30.81 -10.23 -22.47
N LYS A 146 -29.84 -10.30 -21.56
CA LYS A 146 -29.51 -9.21 -20.63
C LYS A 146 -28.35 -8.38 -21.18
N TRP A 147 -28.40 -7.07 -20.98
CA TRP A 147 -27.32 -6.16 -21.37
C TRP A 147 -26.07 -6.38 -20.52
N THR A 148 -24.89 -6.29 -21.15
CA THR A 148 -23.59 -6.28 -20.45
C THR A 148 -22.80 -5.03 -20.82
N GLY A 149 -22.04 -4.50 -19.86
CA GLY A 149 -21.23 -3.28 -20.04
C GLY A 149 -19.72 -3.55 -20.14
N ASN A 150 -19.03 -2.61 -20.80
CA ASN A 150 -17.57 -2.48 -20.93
C ASN A 150 -16.79 -3.69 -21.53
N PRO A 151 -16.85 -3.90 -22.86
CA PRO A 151 -17.63 -3.16 -23.86
C PRO A 151 -19.10 -3.57 -23.87
N PHE A 152 -19.97 -2.80 -24.53
CA PHE A 152 -21.38 -3.19 -24.69
C PHE A 152 -21.53 -4.60 -25.27
N GLY A 153 -22.44 -5.36 -24.68
CA GLY A 153 -22.73 -6.72 -25.10
C GLY A 153 -24.08 -7.21 -24.62
N ARG A 154 -24.30 -8.50 -24.84
CA ARG A 154 -25.48 -9.22 -24.37
C ARG A 154 -25.09 -10.61 -23.91
N THR A 155 -25.80 -11.13 -22.93
CA THR A 155 -25.70 -12.53 -22.48
C THR A 155 -27.06 -13.19 -22.51
N LEU A 156 -27.11 -14.48 -22.86
CA LEU A 156 -28.35 -15.26 -22.74
C LEU A 156 -28.74 -15.32 -21.26
N SER A 157 -30.02 -15.11 -20.94
CA SER A 157 -30.51 -15.08 -19.56
C SER A 157 -31.91 -15.68 -19.46
N SER A 158 -32.31 -16.06 -18.24
CA SER A 158 -33.70 -16.46 -18.01
C SER A 158 -34.62 -15.25 -18.17
N MET A 159 -35.86 -15.50 -18.58
CA MET A 159 -36.91 -14.47 -18.61
C MET A 159 -37.14 -13.87 -17.21
N THR A 160 -36.91 -14.63 -16.13
CA THR A 160 -37.04 -14.16 -14.74
C THR A 160 -35.99 -13.11 -14.35
N ASP A 161 -34.88 -13.04 -15.08
CA ASP A 161 -33.76 -12.13 -14.78
C ASP A 161 -33.92 -10.77 -15.49
N LEU A 162 -34.98 -10.64 -16.31
CA LEU A 162 -35.32 -9.43 -17.03
C LEU A 162 -36.36 -8.60 -16.27
N GLY A 163 -36.15 -7.29 -16.23
CA GLY A 163 -37.04 -6.35 -15.54
C GLY A 163 -38.13 -5.79 -16.47
N GLY A 164 -39.40 -5.97 -16.12
CA GLY A 164 -40.53 -5.21 -16.68
C GLY A 164 -40.61 -5.17 -18.21
N CYS A 165 -40.60 -6.32 -18.87
CA CYS A 165 -40.62 -6.40 -20.33
C CYS A 165 -41.98 -6.00 -20.94
N TYR A 166 -41.95 -5.29 -22.07
CA TYR A 166 -43.13 -5.03 -22.89
C TYR A 166 -42.90 -5.40 -24.36
N CYS A 167 -43.95 -5.86 -25.01
CA CYS A 167 -43.92 -6.31 -26.39
C CYS A 167 -44.06 -5.15 -27.37
N ILE A 168 -43.27 -5.17 -28.45
CA ILE A 168 -43.29 -4.13 -29.50
C ILE A 168 -43.68 -4.67 -30.89
N ASN A 169 -43.66 -5.99 -31.07
CA ASN A 169 -44.02 -6.66 -32.33
C ASN A 169 -45.49 -6.40 -32.72
N ASN A 170 -45.79 -6.48 -34.03
CA ASN A 170 -47.13 -6.30 -34.58
C ASN A 170 -48.21 -7.22 -33.98
N LYS A 171 -47.86 -8.34 -33.34
CA LYS A 171 -48.81 -9.18 -32.59
C LYS A 171 -49.43 -8.48 -31.38
N CYS A 172 -48.70 -7.57 -30.75
CA CYS A 172 -49.14 -6.86 -29.57
C CYS A 172 -49.84 -5.54 -29.91
N GLY A 173 -49.75 -5.10 -31.18
CA GLY A 173 -50.40 -3.92 -31.72
C GLY A 173 -49.69 -3.45 -32.98
N ASN A 174 -50.41 -2.81 -33.89
CA ASN A 174 -49.81 -2.35 -35.14
C ASN A 174 -48.88 -1.14 -34.88
N SER A 175 -47.68 -1.12 -35.48
CA SER A 175 -46.80 0.07 -35.50
C SER A 175 -46.48 0.66 -34.12
N LEU A 176 -46.39 -0.17 -33.08
CA LEU A 176 -46.15 0.27 -31.70
C LEU A 176 -44.82 1.02 -31.57
N VAL A 177 -43.80 0.58 -32.28
CA VAL A 177 -42.48 1.21 -32.31
C VAL A 177 -42.55 2.62 -32.87
N TRP A 178 -43.23 2.84 -34.00
CA TRP A 178 -43.33 4.17 -34.62
C TRP A 178 -44.12 5.16 -33.76
N ARG A 179 -45.16 4.67 -33.07
CA ARG A 179 -45.99 5.52 -32.18
C ARG A 179 -45.30 5.88 -30.88
N ASN A 180 -44.42 5.02 -30.38
CA ASN A 180 -43.76 5.17 -29.09
C ASN A 180 -42.23 5.26 -29.23
N LEU A 181 -41.75 5.70 -30.40
CA LEU A 181 -40.31 5.69 -30.74
C LEU A 181 -39.46 6.38 -29.67
N PRO A 182 -39.84 7.56 -29.13
CA PRO A 182 -39.07 8.19 -28.06
C PRO A 182 -38.98 7.35 -26.79
N GLN A 183 -40.06 6.65 -26.42
CA GLN A 183 -40.06 5.78 -25.24
C GLN A 183 -39.18 4.55 -25.47
N VAL A 184 -39.32 3.90 -26.63
CA VAL A 184 -38.54 2.70 -26.96
C VAL A 184 -37.04 3.00 -27.03
N VAL A 185 -36.65 4.11 -27.66
CA VAL A 185 -35.24 4.54 -27.69
C VAL A 185 -34.77 4.87 -26.27
N ARG A 186 -35.58 5.55 -25.46
CA ARG A 186 -35.23 5.84 -24.06
C ARG A 186 -35.00 4.57 -23.25
N ASP A 187 -35.87 3.58 -23.36
CA ASP A 187 -35.78 2.33 -22.60
C ASP A 187 -34.57 1.47 -22.99
N ILE A 188 -34.25 1.43 -24.30
CA ILE A 188 -32.99 0.81 -24.76
C ILE A 188 -31.79 1.58 -24.20
N GLY A 189 -31.85 2.91 -24.22
CA GLY A 189 -30.77 3.77 -23.72
C GLY A 189 -30.53 3.63 -22.22
N THR A 190 -31.60 3.61 -21.40
CA THR A 190 -31.50 3.43 -19.95
C THR A 190 -31.01 2.03 -19.58
N GLY A 191 -31.44 0.99 -20.30
CA GLY A 191 -30.95 -0.37 -20.09
C GLY A 191 -29.46 -0.54 -20.41
N LEU A 192 -29.01 0.05 -21.52
CA LEU A 192 -27.58 0.07 -21.89
C LEU A 192 -26.76 0.89 -20.89
N ALA A 193 -27.24 2.07 -20.49
CA ALA A 193 -26.59 2.90 -19.48
C ALA A 193 -26.48 2.18 -18.12
N GLY A 194 -27.53 1.48 -17.69
CA GLY A 194 -27.51 0.68 -16.46
C GLY A 194 -26.50 -0.47 -16.51
N ALA A 195 -26.34 -1.12 -17.67
CA ALA A 195 -25.32 -2.16 -17.86
C ALA A 195 -23.89 -1.61 -17.80
N LEU A 196 -23.65 -0.41 -18.37
CA LEU A 196 -22.38 0.29 -18.24
C LEU A 196 -22.11 0.72 -16.80
N ALA A 197 -23.07 1.35 -16.13
CA ALA A 197 -22.94 1.78 -14.74
C ALA A 197 -22.69 0.60 -13.78
N SER A 198 -23.26 -0.57 -14.09
CA SER A 198 -23.01 -1.82 -13.34
C SER A 198 -21.60 -2.39 -13.56
N ALA A 199 -21.03 -2.21 -14.76
CA ALA A 199 -19.67 -2.66 -15.09
C ALA A 199 -18.60 -1.66 -14.67
N ASN A 200 -18.92 -0.36 -14.67
CA ASN A 200 -18.08 0.72 -14.22
C ASN A 200 -18.95 1.85 -13.62
N PRO A 201 -18.87 2.08 -12.29
CA PRO A 201 -19.69 3.09 -11.60
C PRO A 201 -19.34 4.53 -11.98
N TRP A 202 -18.32 4.76 -12.82
CA TRP A 202 -17.98 6.09 -13.33
C TRP A 202 -18.94 6.60 -14.40
N TYR A 203 -19.68 5.71 -15.08
CA TYR A 203 -20.72 6.10 -16.02
C TYR A 203 -22.00 6.45 -15.28
N THR A 204 -22.33 7.75 -15.25
CA THR A 204 -23.62 8.23 -14.76
C THR A 204 -24.48 8.68 -15.91
N LEU A 205 -25.73 8.22 -15.97
CA LEU A 205 -26.68 8.68 -16.97
C LEU A 205 -27.31 9.99 -16.50
N SER A 206 -27.07 11.08 -17.24
CA SER A 206 -27.76 12.35 -17.01
C SER A 206 -29.00 12.47 -17.90
N ASP A 207 -28.89 12.09 -19.18
CA ASP A 207 -30.01 12.07 -20.11
C ASP A 207 -29.77 11.12 -21.30
N VAL A 208 -30.86 10.71 -21.96
CA VAL A 208 -30.84 10.04 -23.26
C VAL A 208 -31.36 11.03 -24.29
N LYS A 209 -30.47 11.65 -25.06
CA LYS A 209 -30.85 12.49 -26.21
C LYS A 209 -31.35 11.59 -27.33
N ILE A 210 -32.55 11.89 -27.82
CA ILE A 210 -33.22 11.11 -28.86
C ILE A 210 -33.29 11.94 -30.12
N ASP A 211 -32.73 11.44 -31.21
CA ASP A 211 -32.82 12.02 -32.55
C ASP A 211 -33.36 10.96 -33.52
N GLY A 212 -34.68 10.94 -33.68
CA GLY A 212 -35.38 9.92 -34.48
C GLY A 212 -35.10 8.50 -34.01
N ILE A 213 -34.37 7.74 -34.82
CA ILE A 213 -33.98 6.34 -34.57
C ILE A 213 -32.62 6.19 -33.87
N GLN A 214 -31.99 7.30 -33.51
CA GLN A 214 -30.73 7.34 -32.78
C GLN A 214 -30.97 7.73 -31.32
N GLY A 215 -30.36 6.99 -30.40
CA GLY A 215 -30.24 7.38 -29.01
C GLY A 215 -28.79 7.72 -28.66
N THR A 216 -28.58 8.81 -27.95
CA THR A 216 -27.27 9.24 -27.45
C THR A 216 -27.32 9.33 -25.93
N LEU A 217 -26.45 8.58 -25.27
CA LEU A 217 -26.31 8.59 -23.82
C LEU A 217 -25.38 9.73 -23.41
N VAL A 218 -25.88 10.60 -22.54
CA VAL A 218 -25.18 11.79 -22.08
C VAL A 218 -25.02 11.70 -20.57
N GLY A 219 -23.81 11.96 -20.09
CA GLY A 219 -23.44 11.76 -18.70
C GLY A 219 -22.19 12.52 -18.29
N GLY A 220 -21.83 12.39 -17.02
CA GLY A 220 -20.60 12.93 -16.47
C GLY A 220 -19.77 11.84 -15.80
N ASP A 221 -18.45 12.03 -15.79
CA ASP A 221 -17.54 11.25 -14.97
C ASP A 221 -17.73 11.66 -13.50
N SER A 222 -18.30 10.75 -12.70
CA SER A 222 -18.46 10.96 -11.25
C SER A 222 -17.11 11.10 -10.53
N GLY A 223 -16.01 10.71 -11.17
CA GLY A 223 -14.64 10.81 -10.69
C GLY A 223 -14.03 12.21 -10.68
N THR A 224 -14.64 13.19 -11.36
CA THR A 224 -14.08 14.53 -11.58
C THR A 224 -14.99 15.67 -11.13
N CYS A 225 -15.93 15.40 -10.21
CA CYS A 225 -16.77 16.43 -9.63
C CYS A 225 -15.93 17.40 -8.77
N VAL A 226 -15.46 18.47 -9.41
CA VAL A 226 -14.84 19.62 -8.76
C VAL A 226 -15.84 20.75 -8.85
N VAL A 227 -16.40 21.14 -7.70
CA VAL A 227 -17.19 22.38 -7.61
C VAL A 227 -16.25 23.54 -7.91
N GLY A 228 -16.69 24.47 -8.77
CA GLY A 228 -15.93 25.60 -9.29
C GLY A 228 -14.83 26.17 -8.38
N ASP A 229 -13.64 26.35 -8.96
CA ASP A 229 -12.45 27.02 -8.39
C ASP A 229 -11.98 26.57 -6.98
N THR A 230 -12.34 25.36 -6.54
CA THR A 230 -11.87 24.80 -5.26
C THR A 230 -10.54 24.05 -5.38
N THR A 231 -9.63 24.51 -6.24
CA THR A 231 -8.27 23.95 -6.34
C THR A 231 -7.49 24.03 -5.01
N GLY A 232 -7.97 24.80 -4.02
CA GLY A 232 -7.34 24.94 -2.71
C GLY A 232 -8.10 24.38 -1.49
N PHE A 233 -9.42 24.17 -1.55
CA PHE A 233 -10.21 23.79 -0.35
C PHE A 233 -10.65 22.33 -0.32
N VAL A 234 -10.74 21.69 -1.49
CA VAL A 234 -11.00 20.25 -1.62
C VAL A 234 -9.97 19.67 -2.60
N ALA A 235 -8.71 19.99 -2.38
CA ALA A 235 -7.64 19.33 -3.09
C ALA A 235 -7.65 17.84 -2.70
N ASN A 236 -8.08 17.02 -3.66
CA ASN A 236 -7.97 15.57 -3.72
C ASN A 236 -9.12 14.78 -3.09
N THR A 237 -9.93 14.12 -3.92
CA THR A 237 -9.63 12.72 -4.22
C THR A 237 -9.97 12.43 -5.67
N ASN A 238 -8.95 12.24 -6.51
CA ASN A 238 -9.17 11.52 -7.75
C ASN A 238 -9.77 10.15 -7.34
N ILE A 239 -11.03 9.90 -7.66
CA ILE A 239 -11.77 8.68 -7.29
C ILE A 239 -11.04 7.42 -7.82
N GLN A 240 -10.15 7.55 -8.81
CA GLN A 240 -9.25 6.48 -9.23
C GLN A 240 -8.21 6.09 -8.17
N THR A 241 -7.75 7.03 -7.34
CA THR A 241 -6.90 6.73 -6.19
C THR A 241 -7.68 5.98 -5.11
N ASN A 242 -8.91 6.41 -4.81
CA ASN A 242 -9.75 5.77 -3.78
C ASN A 242 -10.21 4.36 -4.20
N SER A 243 -10.59 4.15 -5.46
CA SER A 243 -10.86 2.81 -6.00
C SER A 243 -9.59 1.96 -6.10
N GLY A 244 -8.43 2.59 -6.36
CA GLY A 244 -7.12 1.96 -6.23
C GLY A 244 -6.79 1.50 -4.81
N TYR A 245 -7.24 2.21 -3.77
CA TYR A 245 -7.09 1.80 -2.36
C TYR A 245 -8.03 0.66 -1.98
N LEU A 246 -9.26 0.66 -2.50
CA LEU A 246 -10.24 -0.41 -2.27
C LEU A 246 -9.74 -1.76 -2.79
N ASN A 247 -9.12 -1.78 -3.97
CA ASN A 247 -8.60 -2.99 -4.61
C ASN A 247 -7.15 -3.32 -4.19
N ASN A 248 -6.42 -2.40 -3.57
CA ASN A 248 -5.05 -2.60 -3.12
C ASN A 248 -4.75 -1.81 -1.82
N PRO A 249 -4.92 -2.45 -0.65
CA PRO A 249 -4.68 -1.81 0.65
C PRO A 249 -3.26 -1.25 0.81
N ASN A 250 -2.26 -1.86 0.16
CA ASN A 250 -0.86 -1.43 0.23
C ASN A 250 -0.61 -0.13 -0.53
N LYS A 251 -1.44 0.19 -1.54
CA LYS A 251 -1.31 1.44 -2.30
C LYS A 251 -1.64 2.66 -1.44
N MET A 252 -2.63 2.54 -0.54
CA MET A 252 -2.99 3.61 0.41
C MET A 252 -1.84 3.91 1.36
N ASN A 253 -1.16 2.87 1.85
CA ASN A 253 -0.03 3.02 2.76
C ASN A 253 1.18 3.68 2.08
N ASN A 254 1.46 3.30 0.83
CA ASN A 254 2.57 3.88 0.05
C ASN A 254 2.32 5.34 -0.32
N ASP A 255 1.11 5.66 -0.79
CA ASP A 255 0.76 7.04 -1.17
C ASP A 255 0.69 7.94 0.07
N ALA A 256 0.20 7.44 1.21
CA ALA A 256 0.26 8.14 2.50
C ALA A 256 1.72 8.40 2.93
N THR A 257 2.60 7.41 2.84
CA THR A 257 4.02 7.56 3.15
C THR A 257 4.68 8.63 2.27
N ALA A 258 4.37 8.66 0.97
CA ALA A 258 4.86 9.71 0.07
C ALA A 258 4.38 11.10 0.48
N GLN A 259 3.10 11.26 0.87
CA GLN A 259 2.55 12.55 1.31
C GLN A 259 3.11 13.04 2.67
N THR A 260 3.48 12.12 3.58
CA THR A 260 4.14 12.51 4.84
C THR A 260 5.47 13.23 4.63
N SER A 261 6.15 12.96 3.51
CA SER A 261 7.45 13.58 3.17
C SER A 261 7.35 15.01 2.64
N VAL A 262 6.15 15.49 2.29
CA VAL A 262 5.90 16.82 1.69
C VAL A 262 4.98 17.70 2.53
N ASN A 263 4.16 17.15 3.43
CA ASN A 263 3.27 17.93 4.27
C ASN A 263 4.02 18.65 5.41
N GLN A 264 4.08 19.98 5.35
CA GLN A 264 4.78 20.80 6.34
C GLN A 264 4.14 20.75 7.74
N ALA A 265 2.82 20.58 7.85
CA ALA A 265 2.14 20.42 9.14
C ALA A 265 2.47 19.05 9.76
N TYR A 266 2.51 17.99 8.96
CA TYR A 266 2.98 16.67 9.40
C TYR A 266 4.44 16.70 9.85
N LYS A 267 5.33 17.35 9.08
CA LYS A 267 6.73 17.56 9.48
C LYS A 267 6.82 18.35 10.78
N THR A 268 6.06 19.43 10.93
CA THR A 268 6.07 20.28 12.13
C THR A 268 5.50 19.54 13.35
N LEU A 269 4.54 18.63 13.17
CA LEU A 269 4.03 17.76 14.22
C LEU A 269 5.02 16.64 14.58
N LYS A 270 5.72 16.09 13.59
CA LYS A 270 6.72 15.02 13.79
C LYS A 270 8.02 15.54 14.41
N SER A 271 8.54 16.67 13.92
CA SER A 271 9.84 17.25 14.29
C SER A 271 9.74 18.48 15.22
N GLY A 272 8.55 18.84 15.69
CA GLY A 272 8.31 20.02 16.52
C GLY A 272 8.16 19.69 18.01
N SER A 273 8.38 20.70 18.85
CA SER A 273 8.35 20.63 20.33
C SER A 273 7.01 20.21 20.97
N VAL A 274 5.99 19.92 20.15
CA VAL A 274 4.64 19.54 20.57
C VAL A 274 4.49 18.01 20.68
N ASN A 275 5.37 17.23 20.06
CA ASN A 275 5.44 15.78 20.22
C ASN A 275 6.52 15.44 21.27
N ALA A 276 6.10 15.03 22.48
CA ALA A 276 7.01 14.72 23.57
C ALA A 276 7.56 13.29 23.57
N GLN A 277 7.28 12.52 22.52
CA GLN A 277 7.72 11.14 22.36
C GLN A 277 8.23 10.93 20.92
N GLU A 278 9.27 11.65 20.50
CA GLU A 278 10.22 11.05 19.56
C GLU A 278 10.96 9.96 20.33
N SER A 279 10.45 8.72 20.28
CA SER A 279 11.22 7.56 20.68
C SER A 279 11.96 7.06 19.45
N GLU A 280 13.13 7.65 19.23
CA GLU A 280 14.17 7.03 18.44
C GLU A 280 14.82 5.93 19.29
N GLU A 281 14.79 4.71 18.79
CA GLU A 281 15.47 3.62 19.46
C GLU A 281 16.83 3.40 18.80
N ILE A 282 17.90 3.57 19.58
CA ILE A 282 19.24 3.23 19.14
C ILE A 282 19.44 1.72 19.26
N ARG A 283 19.68 1.07 18.13
CA ARG A 283 19.95 -0.35 18.04
C ARG A 283 21.38 -0.58 17.58
N THR A 284 22.14 -1.29 18.40
CA THR A 284 23.52 -1.67 18.08
C THR A 284 23.58 -3.14 17.68
N CYS A 285 24.31 -3.44 16.63
CA CYS A 285 24.53 -4.79 16.15
C CYS A 285 25.96 -4.92 15.63
N SER A 286 26.35 -6.16 15.32
CA SER A 286 27.63 -6.38 14.67
C SER A 286 27.53 -7.39 13.52
N VAL A 287 28.41 -7.20 12.53
CA VAL A 287 28.66 -8.15 11.47
C VAL A 287 30.06 -8.71 11.70
N THR A 288 30.16 -10.01 11.92
CA THR A 288 31.43 -10.69 12.18
C THR A 288 31.77 -11.66 11.06
N ARG A 289 33.02 -11.60 10.61
CA ARG A 289 33.58 -12.56 9.66
C ARG A 289 34.36 -13.59 10.46
N ASN A 290 33.89 -14.83 10.44
CA ASN A 290 34.55 -15.96 11.06
C ASN A 290 35.22 -16.79 9.97
N VAL A 291 36.54 -16.89 10.05
CA VAL A 291 37.31 -17.79 9.19
C VAL A 291 37.65 -19.00 10.06
N ALA A 292 37.17 -20.18 9.68
CA ALA A 292 37.54 -21.41 10.36
C ALA A 292 39.02 -21.73 10.09
N ILE A 293 39.65 -22.47 11.00
CA ILE A 293 40.96 -23.05 10.77
C ILE A 293 40.77 -24.49 10.31
N ASP A 294 41.40 -24.84 9.20
CA ASP A 294 41.48 -26.22 8.73
C ASP A 294 42.77 -26.84 9.28
N GLU A 295 42.58 -27.64 10.32
CA GLU A 295 43.61 -28.25 11.17
C GLU A 295 43.38 -29.78 11.16
N PRO A 296 43.84 -30.49 10.12
CA PRO A 296 43.53 -31.91 9.95
C PRO A 296 44.39 -32.79 10.86
N LYS A 297 43.81 -33.90 11.33
CA LYS A 297 44.58 -35.04 11.85
C LYS A 297 44.85 -36.02 10.71
N LEU A 298 45.86 -36.88 10.88
CA LEU A 298 46.16 -37.94 9.91
C LEU A 298 44.93 -38.86 9.66
N THR A 299 44.12 -39.11 10.69
CA THR A 299 42.85 -39.87 10.61
C THR A 299 41.74 -39.16 9.83
N ASP A 300 41.86 -37.85 9.61
CA ASP A 300 40.93 -37.04 8.81
C ASP A 300 41.33 -37.03 7.33
N ILE A 301 42.48 -37.61 6.99
CA ILE A 301 43.03 -37.68 5.64
C ILE A 301 42.80 -39.07 5.04
N ILE A 302 43.12 -40.13 5.80
CA ILE A 302 42.90 -41.52 5.39
C ILE A 302 42.64 -42.39 6.62
N SER A 303 41.75 -43.38 6.49
CA SER A 303 41.42 -44.33 7.55
C SER A 303 41.31 -45.76 7.03
N PHE A 304 41.48 -46.74 7.92
CA PHE A 304 41.20 -48.14 7.63
C PHE A 304 39.68 -48.36 7.52
N ASP A 305 39.26 -49.14 6.53
CA ASP A 305 37.85 -49.36 6.17
C ASP A 305 37.49 -50.87 6.12
N GLY A 306 38.31 -51.70 6.77
CA GLY A 306 38.06 -53.13 6.97
C GLY A 306 38.84 -54.08 6.05
N GLY A 307 38.66 -55.38 6.27
CA GLY A 307 39.46 -56.43 5.64
C GLY A 307 40.70 -56.80 6.45
N GLU A 308 41.72 -57.36 5.79
CA GLU A 308 43.00 -57.75 6.39
C GLU A 308 44.01 -56.61 6.23
N GLY A 309 44.36 -55.93 7.32
CA GLY A 309 45.26 -54.79 7.29
C GLY A 309 45.14 -53.93 8.53
N ASP A 310 45.93 -52.86 8.56
CA ASP A 310 45.90 -51.87 9.63
C ASP A 310 46.49 -50.53 9.15
N ILE A 311 46.31 -49.47 9.94
CA ILE A 311 47.02 -48.20 9.81
C ILE A 311 47.79 -47.93 11.08
N THR A 312 49.11 -47.75 10.94
CA THR A 312 49.99 -47.35 12.04
C THR A 312 50.62 -46.01 11.75
N GLN A 313 50.72 -45.14 12.75
CA GLN A 313 51.41 -43.85 12.60
C GLN A 313 52.93 -44.03 12.62
N CYS A 314 53.64 -43.48 11.63
CA CYS A 314 55.10 -43.59 11.47
C CYS A 314 55.86 -42.27 11.69
N GLY A 315 55.16 -41.23 12.12
CA GLY A 315 55.69 -39.87 12.34
C GLY A 315 54.56 -38.86 12.51
N SER A 316 54.90 -37.58 12.69
CA SER A 316 53.90 -36.51 12.87
C SER A 316 53.07 -36.23 11.61
N ASP A 317 53.59 -36.57 10.43
CA ASP A 317 52.95 -36.37 9.13
C ASP A 317 52.89 -37.66 8.29
N CYS A 318 53.04 -38.81 8.95
CA CYS A 318 53.29 -40.10 8.30
C CYS A 318 52.37 -41.21 8.81
N LEU A 319 51.80 -41.97 7.88
CA LEU A 319 51.05 -43.21 8.15
C LEU A 319 51.65 -44.38 7.35
N THR A 320 51.66 -45.57 7.94
CA THR A 320 51.95 -46.84 7.28
C THR A 320 50.65 -47.63 7.19
N LEU A 321 50.22 -47.92 5.98
CA LEU A 321 49.10 -48.80 5.67
C LEU A 321 49.64 -50.21 5.49
N ALA A 322 49.21 -51.14 6.34
CA ALA A 322 49.46 -52.56 6.16
C ALA A 322 48.38 -53.15 5.25
N ILE A 323 48.83 -53.66 4.10
CA ILE A 323 48.01 -54.39 3.13
C ILE A 323 48.24 -55.88 3.39
N GLY A 324 47.31 -56.52 4.09
CA GLY A 324 47.44 -57.86 4.65
C GLY A 324 47.79 -57.86 6.13
N ARG A 325 47.80 -59.04 6.73
CA ARG A 325 48.10 -59.23 8.15
C ARG A 325 49.60 -59.17 8.39
N VAL A 326 50.08 -58.25 9.22
CA VAL A 326 51.48 -58.27 9.67
C VAL A 326 51.66 -59.40 10.68
N GLY A 327 52.57 -60.32 10.40
CA GLY A 327 52.83 -61.48 11.23
C GLY A 327 53.78 -62.45 10.55
N ASP A 328 53.84 -63.65 11.09
CA ASP A 328 54.74 -64.73 10.69
C ASP A 328 53.96 -66.05 10.68
N ASN A 329 54.16 -66.90 9.67
CA ASN A 329 53.68 -68.30 9.61
C ASN A 329 52.18 -68.49 9.96
N TYR A 330 51.33 -67.57 9.51
CA TYR A 330 49.89 -67.61 9.76
C TYR A 330 49.07 -68.18 8.60
N LEU A 331 49.68 -68.45 7.45
CA LEU A 331 49.09 -69.15 6.31
C LEU A 331 49.60 -70.60 6.29
N ARG A 332 48.75 -71.54 5.85
CA ARG A 332 49.07 -72.98 5.80
C ARG A 332 48.82 -73.55 4.40
N GLY A 333 49.88 -73.72 3.64
CA GLY A 333 49.92 -74.41 2.36
C GLY A 333 50.17 -75.91 2.47
N ASP A 334 49.46 -76.71 1.67
CA ASP A 334 49.83 -78.12 1.45
C ASP A 334 50.81 -78.21 0.27
N SER A 335 50.31 -78.43 -0.97
CA SER A 335 51.14 -78.58 -2.19
C SER A 335 51.21 -77.32 -3.06
N CYS A 336 50.25 -76.40 -2.90
CA CYS A 336 50.26 -75.00 -3.34
C CYS A 336 48.90 -74.36 -3.03
N THR A 337 48.77 -73.68 -1.89
CA THR A 337 47.48 -73.08 -1.49
C THR A 337 47.46 -71.60 -1.85
N TYR A 338 46.38 -71.17 -2.50
CA TYR A 338 46.15 -69.77 -2.82
C TYR A 338 45.28 -69.11 -1.75
N TYR A 339 45.73 -67.96 -1.27
CA TYR A 339 44.96 -67.10 -0.38
C TYR A 339 44.68 -65.77 -1.07
N ASP A 340 43.44 -65.32 -0.98
CA ASP A 340 43.00 -64.03 -1.46
C ASP A 340 42.32 -63.27 -0.30
N TYR A 341 42.82 -62.08 0.00
CA TYR A 341 42.22 -61.19 0.98
C TYR A 341 42.28 -59.74 0.49
N GLN A 342 41.43 -58.91 1.09
CA GLN A 342 41.31 -57.51 0.73
C GLN A 342 41.69 -56.63 1.91
N SER A 343 42.38 -55.54 1.64
CA SER A 343 42.62 -54.45 2.58
C SER A 343 41.88 -53.23 2.06
N LYS A 344 40.95 -52.70 2.85
CA LYS A 344 40.12 -51.56 2.47
C LYS A 344 40.56 -50.34 3.27
N PHE A 345 40.70 -49.22 2.57
CA PHE A 345 41.02 -47.92 3.15
C PHE A 345 40.06 -46.88 2.59
N PHE A 346 39.86 -45.80 3.32
CA PHE A 346 39.02 -44.69 2.88
C PHE A 346 39.81 -43.39 2.89
N VAL A 347 39.99 -42.78 1.72
CA VAL A 347 40.61 -41.46 1.59
C VAL A 347 39.55 -40.39 1.80
N LYS A 348 39.71 -39.63 2.88
CA LYS A 348 38.82 -38.53 3.25
C LYS A 348 39.25 -37.21 2.61
N ASP A 349 40.56 -36.97 2.49
CA ASP A 349 41.12 -35.78 1.84
C ASP A 349 42.42 -36.09 1.06
N ALA A 350 42.27 -36.44 -0.21
CA ALA A 350 43.38 -36.75 -1.11
C ALA A 350 44.27 -35.54 -1.40
N SER A 351 43.75 -34.30 -1.26
CA SER A 351 44.52 -33.08 -1.55
C SER A 351 45.68 -32.87 -0.58
N ARG A 352 45.62 -33.52 0.57
CA ARG A 352 46.64 -33.48 1.61
C ARG A 352 47.67 -34.61 1.49
N ILE A 353 47.49 -35.60 0.61
CA ILE A 353 48.47 -36.68 0.44
C ILE A 353 49.66 -36.19 -0.41
N LYS A 354 50.84 -36.06 0.23
CA LYS A 354 52.08 -35.64 -0.43
C LYS A 354 52.70 -36.78 -1.21
N THR A 355 52.92 -37.92 -0.57
CA THR A 355 53.47 -39.13 -1.20
C THR A 355 52.76 -40.38 -0.72
N ALA A 356 52.77 -41.41 -1.55
CA ALA A 356 52.36 -42.76 -1.19
C ALA A 356 53.33 -43.75 -1.83
N THR A 357 54.06 -44.51 -1.04
CA THR A 357 55.17 -45.34 -1.52
C THR A 357 55.08 -46.74 -0.93
N LEU A 358 55.08 -47.76 -1.79
CA LEU A 358 55.22 -49.15 -1.37
C LEU A 358 56.66 -49.35 -0.89
N VAL A 359 56.84 -49.39 0.44
CA VAL A 359 58.18 -49.40 1.05
C VAL A 359 58.64 -50.79 1.44
N LYS A 360 57.72 -51.73 1.68
CA LYS A 360 58.06 -53.11 2.05
C LYS A 360 57.03 -54.09 1.51
N THR A 361 57.48 -55.26 1.09
CA THR A 361 56.65 -56.46 0.93
C THR A 361 57.36 -57.63 1.57
N LYS A 362 56.68 -58.34 2.46
CA LYS A 362 57.16 -59.58 3.06
C LYS A 362 56.24 -60.71 2.63
N PHE A 363 56.78 -61.84 2.21
CA PHE A 363 56.00 -63.00 1.79
C PHE A 363 56.86 -64.25 1.77
N ASP A 364 56.24 -65.42 1.90
CA ASP A 364 56.96 -66.69 1.86
C ASP A 364 57.23 -67.14 0.42
N ASP A 365 56.26 -67.65 -0.34
CA ASP A 365 56.59 -68.06 -1.72
C ASP A 365 56.28 -67.02 -2.79
N TRP A 366 55.02 -66.57 -2.87
CA TRP A 366 54.57 -65.65 -3.93
C TRP A 366 53.59 -64.63 -3.39
N ILE A 367 53.74 -63.37 -3.83
CA ILE A 367 52.78 -62.31 -3.56
C ILE A 367 52.39 -61.58 -4.84
N GLN A 368 51.12 -61.21 -4.92
CA GLN A 368 50.55 -60.38 -5.97
C GLN A 368 49.59 -59.36 -5.35
N LEU A 369 49.83 -58.07 -5.59
CA LEU A 369 48.96 -56.98 -5.17
C LEU A 369 48.16 -56.46 -6.35
N TRP A 370 46.89 -56.18 -6.10
CA TRP A 370 45.96 -55.64 -7.07
C TRP A 370 45.34 -54.34 -6.57
N ALA A 371 45.09 -53.40 -7.49
CA ALA A 371 44.14 -52.32 -7.29
C ALA A 371 43.10 -52.38 -8.42
N GLY A 372 41.83 -52.53 -8.05
CA GLY A 372 40.78 -52.82 -9.03
C GLY A 372 41.05 -54.13 -9.77
N SER A 373 41.02 -54.10 -11.11
CA SER A 373 41.24 -55.26 -11.98
C SER A 373 42.68 -55.41 -12.48
N SER A 374 43.63 -54.64 -11.96
CA SER A 374 45.02 -54.64 -12.42
C SER A 374 45.98 -55.12 -11.34
N VAL A 375 46.92 -55.98 -11.72
CA VAL A 375 48.10 -56.30 -10.90
C VAL A 375 48.99 -55.07 -10.87
N ILE A 376 49.29 -54.58 -9.67
CA ILE A 376 50.10 -53.38 -9.45
C ILE A 376 51.48 -53.71 -8.92
N TYR A 377 51.67 -54.91 -8.38
CA TYR A 377 52.94 -55.44 -7.91
C TYR A 377 52.88 -56.97 -7.82
N SER A 378 53.98 -57.64 -8.10
CA SER A 378 54.15 -59.08 -7.85
C SER A 378 55.61 -59.40 -7.54
N ALA A 379 55.84 -60.40 -6.71
CA ALA A 379 57.16 -60.87 -6.34
C ALA A 379 57.12 -62.38 -5.96
N PRO A 380 58.25 -63.11 -6.00
CA PRO A 380 59.61 -62.61 -6.28
C PRO A 380 59.85 -62.39 -7.78
N TYR A 381 59.07 -63.06 -8.63
CA TYR A 381 59.09 -62.88 -10.08
C TYR A 381 57.76 -62.30 -10.58
N VAL A 382 57.68 -62.03 -11.89
CA VAL A 382 56.47 -61.47 -12.50
C VAL A 382 55.35 -62.52 -12.49
N TRP A 383 54.33 -62.31 -11.67
CA TRP A 383 53.09 -63.09 -11.67
C TRP A 383 51.96 -62.21 -12.20
N ALA A 384 51.68 -62.35 -13.49
CA ALA A 384 50.70 -61.52 -14.21
C ALA A 384 49.31 -62.17 -14.24
N GLY A 385 48.27 -61.36 -14.00
CA GLY A 385 46.88 -61.78 -14.14
C GLY A 385 46.42 -62.79 -13.07
N GLU A 386 45.21 -63.33 -13.25
CA GLU A 386 44.59 -64.26 -12.29
C GLU A 386 44.99 -65.74 -12.50
N GLY A 387 45.86 -66.01 -13.48
CA GLY A 387 46.36 -67.35 -13.76
C GLY A 387 47.18 -67.96 -12.60
N PRO A 388 47.56 -69.25 -12.72
CA PRO A 388 48.47 -69.88 -11.77
C PRO A 388 49.83 -69.17 -11.75
N ILE A 389 50.58 -69.34 -10.67
CA ILE A 389 51.97 -68.87 -10.60
C ILE A 389 52.81 -69.46 -11.76
N PRO A 390 53.77 -68.70 -12.31
CA PRO A 390 54.55 -69.14 -13.48
C PRO A 390 55.72 -70.08 -13.13
N GLY A 391 55.78 -70.64 -11.92
CA GLY A 391 56.91 -71.43 -11.43
C GLY A 391 56.53 -72.44 -10.35
N GLN A 392 57.55 -72.95 -9.65
CA GLN A 392 57.35 -73.81 -8.49
C GLN A 392 56.64 -73.04 -7.37
N CYS A 393 55.76 -73.73 -6.63
CA CYS A 393 55.03 -73.10 -5.55
C CYS A 393 55.94 -72.83 -4.36
N GLU A 394 56.48 -73.89 -3.76
CA GLU A 394 57.46 -73.80 -2.67
C GLU A 394 58.84 -73.37 -3.19
N LEU A 395 59.36 -72.25 -2.66
CA LEU A 395 60.66 -71.67 -2.99
C LEU A 395 61.68 -71.79 -1.84
N ASN A 396 61.31 -72.34 -0.68
CA ASN A 396 62.14 -72.52 0.52
C ASN A 396 62.87 -71.23 0.95
N THR A 397 62.25 -70.07 0.73
CA THR A 397 62.86 -68.76 0.99
C THR A 397 61.79 -67.78 1.42
N GLU A 398 61.94 -67.23 2.61
CA GLU A 398 61.14 -66.11 3.09
C GLU A 398 61.68 -64.79 2.49
N TRP A 399 60.86 -64.07 1.72
CA TRP A 399 61.29 -62.87 1.02
C TRP A 399 60.89 -61.60 1.76
N GLU A 400 61.82 -60.64 1.79
CA GLU A 400 61.56 -59.27 2.20
C GLU A 400 62.14 -58.30 1.16
N PHE A 401 61.28 -57.61 0.44
CA PHE A 401 61.66 -56.60 -0.55
C PHE A 401 61.31 -55.19 -0.10
N SER A 402 62.10 -54.22 -0.57
CA SER A 402 61.87 -52.77 -0.41
C SER A 402 61.66 -52.11 -1.78
N PRO A 403 60.45 -52.19 -2.37
CA PRO A 403 60.26 -51.87 -3.79
C PRO A 403 60.40 -50.39 -4.13
N ASN A 404 60.11 -49.50 -3.17
CA ASN A 404 60.12 -48.04 -3.34
C ASN A 404 59.27 -47.56 -4.54
N LEU A 405 58.11 -48.18 -4.75
CA LEU A 405 57.22 -47.88 -5.88
C LEU A 405 56.20 -46.79 -5.53
N ASP A 406 55.94 -45.88 -6.47
CA ASP A 406 54.93 -44.82 -6.30
C ASP A 406 53.50 -45.36 -6.46
N PHE A 407 52.76 -45.25 -5.37
CA PHE A 407 51.37 -45.66 -5.24
C PHE A 407 50.42 -44.46 -5.15
N LYS A 408 50.91 -43.22 -5.32
CA LYS A 408 50.12 -41.99 -5.18
C LYS A 408 48.92 -41.96 -6.10
N LYS A 409 49.04 -42.53 -7.30
CA LYS A 409 47.94 -42.62 -8.28
C LYS A 409 46.71 -43.38 -7.77
N PHE A 410 46.86 -44.27 -6.77
CA PHE A 410 45.75 -45.03 -6.21
C PHE A 410 45.04 -44.29 -5.07
N VAL A 411 45.70 -43.31 -4.45
CA VAL A 411 45.19 -42.54 -3.30
C VAL A 411 44.94 -41.07 -3.66
N ASN A 412 44.85 -40.73 -4.95
CA ASN A 412 44.73 -39.35 -5.43
C ASN A 412 43.30 -38.82 -5.50
N LYS A 413 42.31 -39.58 -5.03
CA LYS A 413 40.89 -39.20 -5.00
C LYS A 413 40.27 -39.59 -3.66
N ASN A 414 39.29 -38.80 -3.23
CA ASN A 414 38.48 -39.13 -2.05
C ASN A 414 37.58 -40.33 -2.36
N GLY A 415 37.41 -41.20 -1.37
CA GLY A 415 36.58 -42.40 -1.47
C GLY A 415 37.29 -43.69 -1.04
N PRO A 416 36.61 -44.84 -1.19
CA PRO A 416 37.16 -46.13 -0.82
C PRO A 416 38.25 -46.59 -1.79
N ILE A 417 39.26 -47.24 -1.24
CA ILE A 417 40.36 -47.88 -1.94
C ILE A 417 40.44 -49.31 -1.47
N VAL A 418 40.49 -50.25 -2.41
CA VAL A 418 40.58 -51.67 -2.11
C VAL A 418 41.82 -52.21 -2.77
N PHE A 419 42.74 -52.72 -1.96
CA PHE A 419 43.84 -53.54 -2.42
C PHE A 419 43.46 -55.00 -2.21
N ARG A 420 43.59 -55.82 -3.26
CA ARG A 420 43.50 -57.28 -3.14
C ARG A 420 44.90 -57.86 -3.12
N THR A 421 45.21 -58.67 -2.13
CA THR A 421 46.45 -59.42 -2.05
C THR A 421 46.14 -60.88 -2.35
N ARG A 422 46.86 -61.42 -3.31
CA ARG A 422 46.85 -62.84 -3.64
C ARG A 422 48.21 -63.43 -3.33
N VAL A 423 48.19 -64.57 -2.66
CA VAL A 423 49.39 -65.24 -2.15
C VAL A 423 49.31 -66.69 -2.57
N ALA A 424 50.44 -67.28 -2.98
CA ALA A 424 50.58 -68.73 -3.06
C ALA A 424 51.60 -69.14 -2.00
N VAL A 425 51.30 -70.22 -1.26
CA VAL A 425 52.15 -70.75 -0.18
C VAL A 425 52.19 -72.28 -0.26
N GLY A 426 53.38 -72.87 -0.15
CA GLY A 426 53.64 -74.24 0.26
C GLY A 426 54.05 -74.28 1.74
N GLY A 427 53.63 -75.28 2.51
CA GLY A 427 54.01 -75.37 3.94
C GLY A 427 53.37 -74.31 4.85
N GLU A 428 54.16 -73.56 5.62
CA GLU A 428 53.68 -72.48 6.49
C GLU A 428 54.30 -71.16 6.03
N GLY A 429 53.53 -70.07 5.98
CA GLY A 429 54.08 -68.79 5.52
C GLY A 429 53.22 -67.57 5.84
N GLU A 430 53.61 -66.43 5.26
CA GLU A 430 52.93 -65.15 5.40
C GLU A 430 52.96 -64.35 4.10
N ALA A 431 52.19 -63.26 4.06
CA ALA A 431 52.35 -62.21 3.07
C ALA A 431 51.70 -60.91 3.53
N TYR A 432 52.41 -59.80 3.41
CA TYR A 432 51.86 -58.46 3.57
C TYR A 432 52.72 -57.42 2.85
N ALA A 433 52.14 -56.25 2.64
CA ALA A 433 52.81 -55.11 2.06
C ALA A 433 52.60 -53.86 2.92
N LEU A 434 53.63 -53.02 3.03
CA LEU A 434 53.56 -51.76 3.78
C LEU A 434 53.63 -50.59 2.80
N LEU A 435 52.57 -49.79 2.78
CA LEU A 435 52.44 -48.57 2.01
C LEU A 435 52.63 -47.37 2.94
N LYS A 436 53.72 -46.62 2.75
CA LYS A 436 54.02 -45.40 3.51
C LYS A 436 53.36 -44.20 2.85
N ILE A 437 52.53 -43.49 3.58
CA ILE A 437 51.87 -42.24 3.19
C ILE A 437 52.51 -41.09 3.96
N THR A 438 52.87 -40.02 3.26
CA THR A 438 53.17 -38.72 3.91
C THR A 438 52.09 -37.71 3.55
N ALA A 439 51.68 -36.89 4.51
CA ALA A 439 50.57 -35.98 4.36
C ALA A 439 50.92 -34.53 4.73
N ASP A 440 50.11 -33.59 4.26
CA ASP A 440 50.15 -32.19 4.67
C ASP A 440 49.21 -31.93 5.83
N THR A 441 49.78 -32.00 7.03
CA THR A 441 49.11 -31.65 8.29
C THR A 441 49.24 -30.16 8.63
N SER A 442 49.77 -29.32 7.73
CA SER A 442 49.83 -27.88 7.94
C SER A 442 48.44 -27.26 8.00
N CYS A 443 48.33 -26.26 8.87
CA CYS A 443 47.10 -25.52 9.05
C CYS A 443 46.86 -24.55 7.90
N ARG A 444 45.61 -24.50 7.45
CA ARG A 444 45.19 -23.64 6.34
C ARG A 444 43.94 -22.86 6.73
N PRO A 445 43.65 -21.72 6.06
CA PRO A 445 42.36 -21.08 6.21
C PRO A 445 41.26 -22.04 5.72
N GLY A 446 40.34 -22.39 6.60
CA GLY A 446 39.18 -23.21 6.27
C GLY A 446 38.03 -22.39 5.72
N ASN A 447 36.82 -22.94 5.83
CA ASN A 447 35.61 -22.27 5.35
C ASN A 447 35.36 -20.94 6.06
N GLU A 448 34.95 -19.96 5.27
CA GLU A 448 34.60 -18.63 5.76
C GLU A 448 33.09 -18.51 5.94
N SER A 449 32.66 -17.88 7.04
CA SER A 449 31.27 -17.57 7.31
C SER A 449 31.12 -16.12 7.78
N ILE A 450 30.02 -15.49 7.40
CA ILE A 450 29.67 -14.13 7.85
C ILE A 450 28.41 -14.23 8.69
N PHE A 451 28.51 -13.85 9.95
CA PHE A 451 27.36 -13.68 10.82
C PHE A 451 26.92 -12.21 10.76
N ASN A 452 25.78 -11.96 10.13
CA ASN A 452 25.20 -10.62 10.04
C ASN A 452 24.08 -10.44 11.07
N GLY A 453 24.45 -10.00 12.28
CA GLY A 453 23.49 -9.63 13.32
C GLY A 453 22.75 -8.31 13.05
N CYS A 454 23.10 -7.60 11.97
CA CYS A 454 22.49 -6.32 11.59
C CYS A 454 21.39 -6.45 10.55
N ARG A 455 21.16 -7.66 10.01
CA ARG A 455 20.26 -7.86 8.88
C ARG A 455 18.84 -7.33 9.11
N ALA A 456 18.30 -7.55 10.31
CA ALA A 456 16.97 -7.07 10.67
C ALA A 456 16.83 -5.54 10.63
N TYR A 457 17.92 -4.79 10.90
CA TYR A 457 17.92 -3.33 10.86
C TYR A 457 18.30 -2.78 9.49
N GLU A 458 19.06 -3.54 8.70
CA GLU A 458 19.39 -3.21 7.30
C GLU A 458 18.15 -3.29 6.41
N ASP A 459 17.29 -4.27 6.67
CA ASP A 459 16.07 -4.51 5.90
C ASP A 459 14.87 -3.67 6.42
N ASP A 460 14.99 -3.01 7.58
CA ASP A 460 13.94 -2.16 8.16
C ASP A 460 14.03 -0.71 7.68
N THR A 461 13.06 -0.27 6.88
CA THR A 461 12.99 1.10 6.33
C THR A 461 12.81 2.20 7.39
N SER A 462 12.44 1.84 8.62
CA SER A 462 12.36 2.78 9.75
C SER A 462 13.71 3.02 10.42
N CYS A 463 14.72 2.19 10.12
CA CYS A 463 16.07 2.25 10.67
C CYS A 463 17.04 2.92 9.68
N THR A 464 17.91 3.77 10.22
CA THR A 464 18.98 4.43 9.45
C THR A 464 20.33 4.20 10.14
N LEU A 465 21.35 3.84 9.37
CA LEU A 465 22.71 3.66 9.90
C LEU A 465 23.26 5.03 10.32
N VAL A 466 23.57 5.20 11.60
CA VAL A 466 24.11 6.45 12.15
C VAL A 466 25.57 6.36 12.53
N GLU A 467 26.06 5.19 12.93
CA GLU A 467 27.49 4.97 13.15
C GLU A 467 27.93 3.62 12.59
N GLU A 468 29.14 3.58 12.06
CA GLU A 468 29.82 2.34 11.70
C GLU A 468 31.30 2.45 12.06
N SER A 469 31.78 1.43 12.75
CA SER A 469 33.20 1.18 12.94
C SER A 469 33.57 -0.18 12.37
N VAL A 470 34.49 -0.19 11.41
CA VAL A 470 35.04 -1.40 10.79
C VAL A 470 36.45 -1.60 11.29
N ASP A 471 36.68 -2.67 12.06
CA ASP A 471 37.94 -2.98 12.73
C ASP A 471 38.55 -1.77 13.49
N GLY A 472 37.71 -0.97 14.14
CA GLY A 472 38.12 0.21 14.91
C GLY A 472 38.20 1.52 14.11
N VAL A 473 38.17 1.47 12.78
CA VAL A 473 38.13 2.68 11.92
C VAL A 473 36.68 3.13 11.75
N LYS A 474 36.38 4.39 12.10
CA LYS A 474 35.04 4.97 11.91
C LYS A 474 34.78 5.27 10.43
N THR A 475 33.93 4.47 9.79
CA THR A 475 33.54 4.60 8.37
C THR A 475 32.24 5.39 8.21
N PHE A 476 31.41 5.46 9.27
CA PHE A 476 30.25 6.34 9.38
C PHE A 476 30.22 7.05 10.74
N ILE A 477 29.89 8.35 10.73
CA ILE A 477 29.66 9.18 11.90
C ILE A 477 28.41 10.01 11.66
N GLU A 478 27.45 9.97 12.58
CA GLU A 478 26.19 10.73 12.52
C GLU A 478 25.42 10.58 11.18
N GLY A 479 25.46 9.38 10.58
CA GLY A 479 24.80 9.08 9.31
C GLY A 479 25.58 9.54 8.07
N ILE A 480 26.75 10.16 8.25
CA ILE A 480 27.63 10.61 7.17
C ILE A 480 28.77 9.62 7.00
N LYS A 481 29.01 9.21 5.76
CA LYS A 481 30.17 8.38 5.40
C LYS A 481 31.45 9.22 5.51
N THR A 482 32.43 8.76 6.28
CA THR A 482 33.67 9.52 6.54
C THR A 482 34.65 9.48 5.37
N GLY A 483 34.42 8.62 4.38
CA GLY A 483 35.36 8.35 3.29
C GLY A 483 36.57 7.49 3.71
N LEU A 484 36.73 7.20 5.00
CA LEU A 484 37.76 6.33 5.51
C LEU A 484 37.42 4.88 5.20
N THR A 485 38.40 4.12 4.73
CA THR A 485 38.31 2.67 4.57
C THR A 485 39.47 2.05 5.34
N PRO A 486 39.21 1.08 6.25
CA PRO A 486 40.29 0.41 6.96
C PRO A 486 41.18 -0.34 5.97
N LEU A 487 42.49 -0.31 6.24
CA LEU A 487 43.42 -1.20 5.56
C LEU A 487 43.14 -2.65 5.98
N PRO A 488 43.32 -3.63 5.08
CA PRO A 488 43.18 -5.03 5.43
C PRO A 488 43.97 -5.38 6.68
N GLN A 489 43.29 -5.92 7.68
CA GLN A 489 43.89 -6.32 8.94
C GLN A 489 44.36 -7.77 8.84
N THR A 490 45.41 -8.11 9.58
CA THR A 490 45.90 -9.48 9.71
C THR A 490 45.66 -9.96 11.12
N THR A 491 44.86 -11.01 11.27
CA THR A 491 44.53 -11.61 12.56
C THR A 491 45.03 -13.04 12.61
N ALA A 492 45.59 -13.45 13.75
CA ALA A 492 45.99 -14.83 13.98
C ALA A 492 44.78 -15.67 14.38
N ILE A 493 44.42 -16.66 13.57
CA ILE A 493 43.38 -17.63 13.89
C ILE A 493 44.05 -18.80 14.62
N LYS A 494 43.57 -19.11 15.82
CA LYS A 494 44.11 -20.19 16.66
C LYS A 494 43.25 -21.43 16.51
N GLY A 495 43.89 -22.54 16.15
CA GLY A 495 43.36 -23.88 16.31
C GLY A 495 43.76 -24.48 17.66
N ASN A 496 43.63 -25.79 17.78
CA ASN A 496 43.99 -26.51 18.99
C ASN A 496 45.51 -26.65 19.15
N PHE A 497 46.25 -26.78 18.05
CA PHE A 497 47.69 -27.00 18.04
C PHE A 497 48.48 -26.08 17.09
N CYS A 498 47.81 -25.26 16.27
CA CYS A 498 48.47 -24.29 15.41
C CYS A 498 47.79 -22.91 15.41
N SER A 499 48.50 -21.91 14.88
CA SER A 499 47.98 -20.56 14.67
C SER A 499 48.48 -20.01 13.35
N ILE A 500 47.57 -19.55 12.48
CA ILE A 500 47.93 -19.00 11.16
C ILE A 500 47.51 -17.53 11.05
N PRO A 501 48.35 -16.66 10.46
CA PRO A 501 47.94 -15.30 10.15
C PRO A 501 47.00 -15.31 8.93
N VAL A 502 45.86 -14.63 9.05
CA VAL A 502 44.94 -14.45 7.94
C VAL A 502 44.68 -12.96 7.75
N THR A 503 44.87 -12.48 6.52
CA THR A 503 44.61 -11.09 6.14
C THR A 503 43.25 -11.00 5.48
N LYS A 504 42.38 -10.11 5.98
CA LYS A 504 41.05 -9.84 5.40
C LYS A 504 40.78 -8.34 5.35
N PRO A 505 39.93 -7.88 4.43
CA PRO A 505 39.54 -6.46 4.36
C PRO A 505 38.86 -5.96 5.64
N TRP A 506 38.14 -6.84 6.34
CA TRP A 506 37.58 -6.57 7.66
C TRP A 506 37.27 -7.87 8.42
N PHE A 507 37.32 -7.83 9.75
CA PHE A 507 36.90 -8.94 10.64
C PHE A 507 35.61 -8.64 11.40
N LYS A 508 35.42 -7.41 11.87
CA LYS A 508 34.24 -7.00 12.64
C LYS A 508 33.76 -5.62 12.21
N LYS A 509 32.46 -5.51 11.97
CA LYS A 509 31.75 -4.23 11.82
C LYS A 509 30.84 -4.06 13.01
N ASN A 510 31.02 -2.98 13.76
CA ASN A 510 30.04 -2.53 14.75
C ASN A 510 29.20 -1.45 14.09
N ARG A 511 27.88 -1.64 14.08
CA ARG A 511 26.93 -0.72 13.47
C ARG A 511 25.91 -0.27 14.49
N THR A 512 25.59 1.01 14.43
CA THR A 512 24.55 1.64 15.24
C THR A 512 23.48 2.19 14.30
N TYR A 513 22.24 1.75 14.50
CA TYR A 513 21.08 2.21 13.77
C TYR A 513 20.20 3.08 14.66
N ARG A 514 19.67 4.16 14.08
CA ARG A 514 18.58 4.95 14.65
C ARG A 514 17.28 4.46 14.00
N CYS A 515 16.46 3.78 14.78
CA CYS A 515 15.17 3.24 14.33
C CYS A 515 14.02 4.10 14.83
N ASN A 516 13.28 4.68 13.91
CA ASN A 516 12.14 5.53 14.21
C ASN A 516 10.91 4.66 14.49
N ARG A 517 10.41 4.66 15.73
CA ARG A 517 9.13 4.01 16.01
C ARG A 517 7.97 4.96 15.71
N SER A 518 6.96 4.45 15.01
CA SER A 518 5.63 5.06 14.98
C SER A 518 4.96 4.77 16.32
N LEU A 519 5.17 5.62 17.32
CA LEU A 519 4.29 5.63 18.49
C LEU A 519 2.93 6.22 18.10
N PRO A 520 1.83 5.80 18.73
CA PRO A 520 0.58 6.55 18.67
C PRO A 520 0.88 8.00 19.06
N LEU A 521 0.41 8.95 18.25
CA LEU A 521 0.58 10.39 18.52
C LEU A 521 0.11 10.70 19.95
N ASP A 522 1.04 11.06 20.85
CA ASP A 522 0.71 11.54 22.19
C ASP A 522 0.39 13.04 22.12
N LEU A 523 -0.89 13.32 21.87
CA LEU A 523 -1.43 14.68 21.83
C LEU A 523 -1.77 15.22 23.22
N THR A 524 -1.36 14.56 24.32
CA THR A 524 -1.71 15.01 25.68
C THR A 524 -1.18 16.42 25.95
N LYS A 525 0.09 16.70 25.58
CA LYS A 525 0.67 18.05 25.73
C LYS A 525 0.07 19.07 24.77
N ALA A 526 -0.27 18.64 23.55
CA ALA A 526 -0.97 19.50 22.59
C ALA A 526 -2.37 19.89 23.12
N THR A 527 -3.07 18.94 23.72
CA THR A 527 -4.37 19.13 24.36
C THR A 527 -4.25 20.03 25.59
N GLU A 528 -3.23 19.83 26.41
CA GLU A 528 -2.97 20.64 27.60
C GLU A 528 -2.61 22.10 27.24
N ARG A 529 -1.75 22.31 26.23
CA ARG A 529 -1.44 23.64 25.70
C ARG A 529 -2.66 24.31 25.10
N SER A 530 -3.43 23.60 24.26
CA SER A 530 -4.65 24.12 23.64
C SER A 530 -5.69 24.54 24.69
N LYS A 531 -5.87 23.72 25.74
CA LYS A 531 -6.72 24.04 26.89
C LYS A 531 -6.21 25.30 27.61
N TYR A 532 -4.92 25.37 27.94
CA TYR A 532 -4.34 26.51 28.63
C TYR A 532 -4.46 27.81 27.83
N ILE A 533 -4.19 27.79 26.52
CA ILE A 533 -4.37 28.95 25.63
C ILE A 533 -5.84 29.38 25.65
N LYS A 534 -6.79 28.46 25.46
CA LYS A 534 -8.23 28.79 25.48
C LYS A 534 -8.70 29.41 26.79
N GLU A 535 -8.17 28.95 27.93
CA GLU A 535 -8.54 29.47 29.24
C GLU A 535 -7.86 30.81 29.60
N ASN A 536 -6.75 31.14 28.95
CA ASN A 536 -5.88 32.26 29.37
C ASN A 536 -5.60 33.31 28.27
N VAL A 537 -6.19 33.17 27.08
CA VAL A 537 -6.19 34.20 26.03
C VAL A 537 -7.35 35.17 26.26
N SER A 538 -7.04 36.46 26.24
CA SER A 538 -8.02 37.55 26.16
C SER A 538 -7.94 38.24 24.80
N TYR A 539 -8.86 39.17 24.52
CA TYR A 539 -8.92 39.89 23.25
C TYR A 539 -7.65 40.69 22.90
N ASN A 540 -6.79 41.00 23.87
CA ASN A 540 -5.59 41.83 23.69
C ASN A 540 -4.30 41.17 24.18
N GLN A 541 -4.35 39.97 24.77
CA GLN A 541 -3.20 39.31 25.36
C GLN A 541 -3.32 37.80 25.21
N PHE A 542 -2.18 37.14 24.95
CA PHE A 542 -2.11 35.69 25.02
C PHE A 542 -1.26 35.23 26.19
N LYS A 543 -1.60 34.06 26.71
CA LYS A 543 -0.73 33.25 27.54
C LYS A 543 -0.64 31.86 26.93
N ASP A 544 0.57 31.45 26.63
CA ASP A 544 0.86 30.18 25.97
C ASP A 544 1.78 29.34 26.86
N LYS A 545 1.35 28.10 27.13
CA LYS A 545 2.12 27.10 27.86
C LYS A 545 2.92 26.29 26.85
N GLN A 546 4.22 26.52 26.80
CA GLN A 546 5.14 25.87 25.88
C GLN A 546 5.96 24.80 26.61
N PHE A 547 6.18 23.67 25.95
CA PHE A 547 7.01 22.58 26.45
C PHE A 547 8.35 22.60 25.71
N GLN A 548 9.45 22.61 26.46
CA GLN A 548 10.82 22.65 25.94
C GLN A 548 11.51 21.28 26.11
N SER A 549 12.66 21.10 25.44
CA SER A 549 13.48 19.88 25.54
C SER A 549 13.88 19.59 26.99
N GLY A 550 13.89 18.31 27.37
CA GLY A 550 14.20 17.87 28.75
C GLY A 550 13.05 18.04 29.75
N GLY A 551 11.82 18.26 29.30
CA GLY A 551 10.63 18.31 30.17
C GLY A 551 10.38 19.66 30.86
N LYS A 552 11.17 20.70 30.53
CA LYS A 552 10.96 22.05 31.05
C LYS A 552 9.69 22.68 30.45
N ILE A 553 8.93 23.40 31.27
CA ILE A 553 7.73 24.14 30.87
C ILE A 553 8.06 25.63 30.93
N SER A 554 7.76 26.37 29.86
CA SER A 554 7.86 27.83 29.80
C SER A 554 6.51 28.46 29.49
N TYR A 555 6.27 29.65 30.03
CA TYR A 555 5.06 30.41 29.79
C TYR A 555 5.41 31.64 28.97
N ALA A 556 4.95 31.68 27.73
CA ALA A 556 5.04 32.87 26.89
C ALA A 556 3.79 33.72 27.14
N GLN A 557 3.98 35.02 27.29
CA GLN A 557 2.89 35.97 27.39
C GLN A 557 3.24 37.21 26.57
N GLY A 558 2.24 37.79 25.93
CA GLY A 558 2.44 38.98 25.12
C GLY A 558 1.14 39.62 24.68
N PRO A 559 1.19 40.88 24.24
CA PRO A 559 0.07 41.52 23.59
C PRO A 559 -0.26 40.82 22.26
N LEU A 560 -1.55 40.63 22.01
CA LEU A 560 -2.04 40.30 20.67
C LEU A 560 -2.36 41.61 19.97
N TYR A 561 -1.57 41.94 18.95
CA TYR A 561 -1.81 43.10 18.10
C TYR A 561 -2.62 42.64 16.89
N PHE A 562 -3.91 42.96 16.90
CA PHE A 562 -4.76 42.84 15.74
C PHE A 562 -4.85 44.22 15.08
N ASP A 563 -3.90 44.57 14.23
CA ASP A 563 -3.98 45.81 13.45
C ASP A 563 -5.22 45.75 12.54
N GLY A 564 -6.10 46.75 12.68
CA GLY A 564 -7.23 46.95 11.79
C GLY A 564 -8.49 46.13 12.08
N LEU A 565 -8.61 45.43 13.21
CA LEU A 565 -9.93 44.90 13.61
C LEU A 565 -10.83 46.08 14.05
N PRO A 566 -11.99 46.30 13.40
CA PRO A 566 -12.92 47.32 13.85
C PRO A 566 -13.39 46.95 15.27
N SER A 567 -13.24 47.87 16.22
CA SER A 567 -13.83 47.70 17.54
C SER A 567 -15.35 47.65 17.37
N LEU A 568 -15.95 46.47 17.52
CA LEU A 568 -17.40 46.34 17.60
C LEU A 568 -17.85 47.00 18.92
N PRO A 569 -18.64 48.08 18.88
CA PRO A 569 -19.33 48.55 20.07
C PRO A 569 -20.36 47.49 20.48
N GLU A 570 -20.65 47.44 21.78
CA GLU A 570 -21.63 46.55 22.39
C GLU A 570 -22.91 46.45 21.54
N CYS A 571 -23.27 45.20 21.27
CA CYS A 571 -24.43 44.73 20.51
C CYS A 571 -25.57 45.74 20.27
N THR A 572 -25.97 45.89 19.01
CA THR A 572 -27.15 46.67 18.62
C THR A 572 -28.43 45.98 19.12
N ASN A 573 -29.24 46.68 19.91
CA ASN A 573 -30.53 46.17 20.34
C ASN A 573 -31.45 45.91 19.14
N VAL A 574 -31.86 44.66 18.99
CA VAL A 574 -32.78 44.18 17.97
C VAL A 574 -33.97 43.53 18.66
N CYS A 575 -35.14 43.62 18.03
CA CYS A 575 -36.35 42.93 18.50
C CYS A 575 -36.80 41.90 17.46
N LYS A 576 -37.42 40.81 17.95
CA LYS A 576 -38.00 39.76 17.12
C LYS A 576 -39.51 39.96 17.10
N THR A 577 -40.09 40.13 15.93
CA THR A 577 -41.54 40.20 15.72
C THR A 577 -42.02 38.99 14.95
N ARG A 578 -43.33 38.74 14.95
CA ARG A 578 -43.96 37.69 14.14
C ARG A 578 -45.24 38.17 13.48
N THR A 579 -45.52 37.71 12.27
CA THR A 579 -46.85 37.76 11.64
C THR A 579 -47.42 36.35 11.50
N VAL A 580 -48.74 36.25 11.53
CA VAL A 580 -49.44 35.00 11.18
C VAL A 580 -49.40 34.83 9.66
N VAL A 581 -48.97 33.68 9.19
CA VAL A 581 -48.99 33.33 7.77
C VAL A 581 -50.44 33.16 7.33
N LYS A 582 -51.01 34.15 6.63
CA LYS A 582 -52.30 34.01 5.93
C LYS A 582 -52.07 33.34 4.57
N GLY A 583 -51.86 32.03 4.59
CA GLY A 583 -51.80 31.21 3.39
C GLY A 583 -53.14 30.52 3.12
N ALA A 584 -53.77 30.84 2.00
CA ALA A 584 -54.85 30.04 1.43
C ALA A 584 -54.24 28.74 0.88
N ALA A 585 -54.40 27.63 1.60
CA ALA A 585 -54.06 26.31 1.09
C ALA A 585 -55.27 25.74 0.31
N MET A 586 -55.02 25.28 -0.92
CA MET A 586 -56.01 24.53 -1.72
C MET A 586 -55.76 23.03 -1.57
N SER A 587 -56.81 22.27 -1.22
CA SER A 587 -56.88 20.83 -1.47
C SER A 587 -57.99 20.56 -2.50
N SER A 588 -58.00 19.35 -3.07
CA SER A 588 -58.92 18.92 -4.13
C SER A 588 -60.41 18.84 -3.72
N SER A 589 -60.80 19.43 -2.58
CA SER A 589 -62.21 19.51 -2.14
C SER A 589 -62.65 20.90 -1.64
N GLY A 590 -61.87 21.97 -1.90
CA GLY A 590 -62.29 23.36 -1.66
C GLY A 590 -61.56 24.08 -0.52
N ALA A 591 -61.87 25.37 -0.33
CA ALA A 591 -61.12 26.29 0.53
C ALA A 591 -61.26 25.94 2.03
N VAL A 592 -60.15 25.58 2.68
CA VAL A 592 -60.09 25.31 4.11
C VAL A 592 -59.76 26.61 4.87
N SER A 593 -60.72 27.52 5.01
CA SER A 593 -60.68 28.53 6.06
C SER A 593 -61.40 27.98 7.30
N GLY A 594 -60.68 27.28 8.18
CA GLY A 594 -61.30 26.81 9.43
C GLY A 594 -60.43 26.02 10.39
N ASN A 595 -59.50 25.17 9.92
CA ASN A 595 -58.77 24.26 10.81
C ASN A 595 -57.26 24.24 10.51
N GLN A 596 -56.55 25.30 10.88
CA GLN A 596 -55.11 25.16 11.19
C GLN A 596 -54.99 24.73 12.66
N VAL A 597 -54.47 23.53 12.90
CA VAL A 597 -54.29 22.97 14.26
C VAL A 597 -53.15 23.68 15.03
N SER A 598 -52.39 24.56 14.38
CA SER A 598 -51.54 25.56 15.04
C SER A 598 -51.22 26.69 14.06
N PRO A 599 -51.23 27.97 14.49
CA PRO A 599 -50.85 29.09 13.62
C PRO A 599 -49.39 29.00 13.21
N SER A 600 -49.12 29.04 11.90
CA SER A 600 -47.77 29.19 11.34
C SER A 600 -47.37 30.67 11.34
N TYR A 601 -46.11 30.96 11.71
CA TYR A 601 -45.61 32.33 11.90
C TYR A 601 -44.39 32.62 11.04
N ASN A 602 -44.37 33.80 10.42
CA ASN A 602 -43.14 34.38 9.88
C ASN A 602 -42.51 35.26 10.96
N PHE A 603 -41.22 35.09 11.22
CA PHE A 603 -40.47 35.91 12.17
C PHE A 603 -39.66 36.99 11.43
N TYR A 604 -39.68 38.21 11.95
CA TYR A 604 -38.92 39.34 11.43
C TYR A 604 -38.04 39.91 12.54
N TYR A 605 -36.95 40.56 12.14
CA TYR A 605 -35.98 41.16 13.06
C TYR A 605 -35.83 42.63 12.71
N HIS A 606 -36.11 43.49 13.69
CA HIS A 606 -36.04 44.94 13.50
C HIS A 606 -34.99 45.55 14.42
N GLN A 607 -34.24 46.52 13.89
CA GLN A 607 -33.37 47.34 14.72
C GLN A 607 -34.24 48.24 15.60
N CYS A 608 -33.93 48.28 16.89
CA CYS A 608 -34.68 49.11 17.82
C CYS A 608 -34.41 50.60 17.59
N THR A 609 -35.45 51.41 17.80
CA THR A 609 -35.32 52.87 17.69
C THR A 609 -34.39 53.40 18.78
N THR A 610 -33.97 54.65 18.66
CA THR A 610 -33.11 55.32 19.66
C THR A 610 -33.72 55.40 21.06
N GLU A 611 -35.02 55.15 21.20
CA GLU A 611 -35.75 55.06 22.47
C GLU A 611 -35.90 53.61 22.99
N ASN A 612 -35.17 52.66 22.40
CA ASN A 612 -35.23 51.23 22.70
C ASN A 612 -36.62 50.61 22.51
N LYS A 613 -37.38 51.10 21.50
CA LYS A 613 -38.69 50.55 21.10
C LYS A 613 -38.56 49.75 19.82
N CYS A 614 -39.33 48.66 19.72
CA CYS A 614 -39.36 47.79 18.55
C CYS A 614 -40.25 48.42 17.46
N PRO A 615 -39.72 48.76 16.27
CA PRO A 615 -40.53 49.30 15.18
C PRO A 615 -41.21 48.15 14.42
N ALA A 616 -42.15 47.46 15.08
CA ALA A 616 -42.91 46.37 14.47
C ALA A 616 -43.77 46.90 13.30
N GLY A 617 -43.76 46.19 12.18
CA GLY A 617 -44.57 46.49 10.99
C GLY A 617 -46.07 46.32 11.22
N GLU A 618 -46.90 46.79 10.29
CA GLU A 618 -48.36 46.70 10.39
C GLU A 618 -48.83 45.22 10.40
N GLY A 619 -49.49 44.81 11.49
CA GLY A 619 -49.92 43.41 11.69
C GLY A 619 -48.86 42.50 12.34
N GLU A 620 -47.70 43.02 12.74
CA GLU A 620 -46.67 42.29 13.47
C GLU A 620 -46.89 42.33 14.99
N THR A 621 -46.58 41.22 15.67
CA THR A 621 -46.57 41.12 17.14
C THR A 621 -45.15 40.94 17.66
N VAL A 622 -44.74 41.69 18.68
CA VAL A 622 -43.41 41.59 19.28
C VAL A 622 -43.32 40.29 20.10
N VAL A 623 -42.33 39.46 19.79
CA VAL A 623 -42.04 38.18 20.45
C VAL A 623 -40.91 38.33 21.45
N LYS A 624 -39.82 39.01 21.05
CA LYS A 624 -38.73 39.39 21.96
C LYS A 624 -38.52 40.90 21.87
N PRO A 625 -38.54 41.63 23.01
CA PRO A 625 -38.32 43.07 23.04
C PRO A 625 -36.87 43.41 22.70
N CYS A 626 -36.60 44.71 22.57
CA CYS A 626 -35.30 45.26 22.25
C CYS A 626 -34.21 44.86 23.25
N GLN A 627 -33.33 43.97 22.82
CA GLN A 627 -32.17 43.53 23.58
C GLN A 627 -31.09 43.03 22.62
N CYS A 628 -29.93 42.71 23.16
CA CYS A 628 -28.90 41.98 22.41
C CYS A 628 -29.34 40.54 22.22
N LEU A 629 -29.93 40.23 21.07
CA LEU A 629 -30.40 38.89 20.74
C LEU A 629 -29.25 38.04 20.22
N ASP A 630 -28.99 36.92 20.90
CA ASP A 630 -28.17 35.82 20.39
C ASP A 630 -29.10 34.68 19.95
N GLU A 631 -29.27 34.52 18.63
CA GLU A 631 -30.07 33.46 18.01
C GLU A 631 -29.18 32.54 17.14
N PHE A 632 -27.90 32.38 17.52
CA PHE A 632 -26.95 31.53 16.80
C PHE A 632 -27.46 30.09 16.64
N ALA A 633 -28.21 29.59 17.62
CA ALA A 633 -28.84 28.26 17.56
C ALA A 633 -29.92 28.15 16.47
N ASP A 634 -30.75 29.17 16.28
CA ASP A 634 -31.79 29.18 15.23
C ASP A 634 -31.15 29.31 13.84
N ALA A 635 -30.12 30.15 13.69
CA ALA A 635 -29.37 30.29 12.45
C ALA A 635 -28.63 28.98 12.08
N ALA A 636 -28.02 28.32 13.06
CA ALA A 636 -27.40 27.02 12.87
C ALA A 636 -28.42 25.93 12.50
N ALA A 637 -29.63 25.96 13.09
CA ALA A 637 -30.69 25.02 12.77
C ALA A 637 -31.19 25.19 11.32
N ILE A 638 -31.36 26.43 10.84
CA ILE A 638 -31.74 26.70 9.44
C ILE A 638 -30.66 26.18 8.48
N MET A 639 -29.38 26.41 8.79
CA MET A 639 -28.27 25.89 7.98
C MET A 639 -28.20 24.36 7.98
N GLN A 640 -28.58 23.69 9.08
CA GLN A 640 -28.71 22.23 9.12
C GLN A 640 -29.91 21.71 8.32
N ILE A 641 -31.04 22.43 8.32
CA ILE A 641 -32.21 22.10 7.51
C ILE A 641 -31.88 22.22 6.02
N ILE A 642 -31.18 23.28 5.60
CA ILE A 642 -30.71 23.43 4.20
C ILE A 642 -29.76 22.30 3.82
N ARG A 643 -28.86 21.91 4.74
CA ARG A 643 -27.96 20.77 4.55
C ARG A 643 -28.71 19.44 4.42
N GLN A 644 -29.74 19.19 5.22
CA GLN A 644 -30.58 17.98 5.14
C GLN A 644 -31.43 17.97 3.87
N ALA A 645 -32.00 19.10 3.46
CA ALA A 645 -32.73 19.22 2.19
C ALA A 645 -31.82 18.97 0.98
N GLY A 646 -30.54 19.38 1.06
CA GLY A 646 -29.53 19.03 0.06
C GLY A 646 -29.14 17.54 0.04
N GLN A 647 -29.25 16.84 1.18
CA GLN A 647 -29.02 15.40 1.26
C GLN A 647 -30.21 14.60 0.70
N ASP A 648 -31.45 15.07 0.89
CA ASP A 648 -32.66 14.45 0.32
C ASP A 648 -32.75 14.58 -1.21
N MET A 649 -32.14 15.61 -1.81
CA MET A 649 -32.02 15.70 -3.28
C MET A 649 -31.11 14.63 -3.90
N ILE A 650 -30.24 13.99 -3.11
CA ILE A 650 -29.26 12.99 -3.60
C ILE A 650 -29.79 11.55 -3.45
N CYS A 651 -30.80 11.33 -2.60
CA CYS A 651 -31.41 10.03 -2.36
C CYS A 651 -32.85 9.96 -2.93
N SER A 652 -33.01 10.08 -4.24
CA SER A 652 -34.26 9.72 -4.93
C SER A 652 -34.23 8.27 -5.44
N SER A 653 -33.73 7.32 -4.66
CA SER A 653 -34.07 5.91 -4.82
C SER A 653 -35.28 5.65 -3.93
N GLY A 654 -36.47 5.50 -4.54
CA GLY A 654 -37.77 5.44 -3.87
C GLY A 654 -38.01 4.25 -2.92
N GLU A 655 -37.15 4.04 -1.92
CA GLU A 655 -37.40 3.18 -0.77
C GLU A 655 -37.32 4.02 0.52
N ALA A 656 -38.42 4.04 1.26
CA ALA A 656 -38.48 4.67 2.57
C ALA A 656 -37.69 3.82 3.58
N GLN A 657 -36.58 4.34 4.10
CA GLN A 657 -35.92 3.78 5.27
C GLN A 657 -36.41 4.51 6.53
N SER A 658 -36.95 3.75 7.50
CA SER A 658 -37.37 4.31 8.78
C SER A 658 -36.15 4.63 9.66
N PRO A 659 -36.15 5.77 10.39
CA PRO A 659 -35.10 6.09 11.33
C PRO A 659 -35.20 5.19 12.58
N GLY A 660 -34.39 4.15 12.63
CA GLY A 660 -34.22 3.29 13.81
C GLY A 660 -33.32 3.94 14.86
N TRP A 661 -33.90 4.65 15.83
CA TRP A 661 -33.26 4.92 17.11
C TRP A 661 -34.10 4.29 18.23
N SER A 662 -33.82 3.02 18.54
CA SER A 662 -34.06 2.40 19.86
C SER A 662 -33.36 1.04 19.95
N LYS A 663 -32.10 1.05 20.39
CA LYS A 663 -31.56 0.22 21.48
C LYS A 663 -30.11 0.60 21.75
#